data_AF-A0A2G5TJ03-F1
#
_entry.id   AF-A0A2G5TJ03-F1
#
_cell.length_a   1.000
_cell.length_b   1.000
_cell.length_c   1.000
_cell.angle_alpha   90.00
_cell.angle_beta   90.00
_cell.angle_gamma   90.00
#
_symmetry.space_group_name_H-M   'P 1'
#
loop_
_entity.id
_entity.type
_entity.pdbx_description
1 polymer ?
#
loop_
_entity_poly.entity_id
_entity_poly.type
_entity_poly.pdbx_seq_one_letter_code
_entity_poly.pdbx_strand_id
1 'polypeptide(L)'
;MCGESDDSFEEFVADSQEPTSSRRRVHSTNDSEVPCSQRPDAAHDTMIENLEDEDLPVRDEPDDVIKILVATDIHCGYGENKPIIHMDAVNTFEEVLQIATEQNVDMILLGGDLFHENNPSREVQHRVTQLLRQYCLNEKPIALEFLSDASVNFNQSVFGHVNYYDQNLNVGLPIFTIHGNHDDLSGKGLTALDLLHEAGLINLFGKHSTIEEFIISPILLRKGETRLALYGLGSQRDDRLVRAFKEENITFLRPNAGAEDWFNLFVLHQNRPRRAVHRSTGNFLPETLIPQFFDLLIWGHEHECKPDPQYVASSEAVGDGFYILQPGSTVATSLTAEEALQKNAFVIKIKGRKFASKPIPLQTVRQMVCDELLLDKIPPGSRPVTKSERPKTRDGRYIDEIAIEVKLKEMIAKATAKRGPRQPELPLIRLKVIYDGDWLHVTPANAKRIGLRYENIVANAVDMVSIKKNEPKTKRRKETEGNDVPEDFGNVVSVANLQSIINDYFTHKPLDDQMTVLKPFGIGKALDQYSEIEEGGTAAAANRNFDASLMNQINVVRSMLKKMPLPPIDDASDLNGFHDLIVKDLYDMKRTEMEKSGNPISAQGMEEDEDNDSQFYIQPQSSVTNYNDDEDDDQFMDSDEDPIIAKSSKPSTSRGRGRGSRGSATRGTTRGKAAKSTSRPHPDSDDDGFIVINDSPSPPPASRTARGRGRGKTTTTSKKRDISFF
;
A
#
# COMPACT_ATOMS: atom_id res chain seq x y z
N MET A 1 -45.40 -5.14 50.24
CA MET A 1 -45.10 -3.72 49.98
C MET A 1 -43.75 -3.66 49.30
N CYS A 2 -43.79 -3.76 47.99
CA CYS A 2 -42.71 -3.62 46.99
C CYS A 2 -43.44 -2.98 45.78
N GLY A 3 -42.84 -2.16 44.92
CA GLY A 3 -41.48 -1.63 44.83
C GLY A 3 -41.31 -1.17 43.38
N GLU A 4 -40.96 0.10 43.15
CA GLU A 4 -40.88 0.70 41.80
C GLU A 4 -39.76 1.76 41.73
N SER A 5 -39.46 2.16 40.49
CA SER A 5 -38.51 3.19 40.03
C SER A 5 -37.01 2.83 40.04
N ASP A 6 -36.55 2.28 38.92
CA ASP A 6 -35.13 2.32 38.49
C ASP A 6 -34.98 2.73 37.00
N ASP A 7 -36.05 3.28 36.39
CA ASP A 7 -36.12 3.57 34.93
C ASP A 7 -35.55 4.95 34.52
N SER A 8 -35.28 5.85 35.48
CA SER A 8 -35.00 7.27 35.20
C SER A 8 -33.61 7.58 34.62
N PHE A 9 -32.79 6.57 34.31
CA PHE A 9 -31.46 6.75 33.73
C PHE A 9 -31.37 6.27 32.27
N GLU A 10 -32.14 5.26 31.87
CA GLU A 10 -32.23 4.86 30.45
C GLU A 10 -32.96 5.93 29.62
N GLU A 11 -33.99 6.55 30.20
CA GLU A 11 -34.74 7.65 29.58
C GLU A 11 -33.85 8.87 29.28
N PHE A 12 -32.85 9.18 30.13
CA PHE A 12 -31.92 10.29 29.90
C PHE A 12 -30.98 10.04 28.69
N VAL A 13 -30.67 8.78 28.39
CA VAL A 13 -29.85 8.41 27.21
C VAL A 13 -30.70 8.44 25.93
N ALA A 14 -32.00 8.15 26.03
CA ALA A 14 -32.95 8.29 24.93
C ALA A 14 -33.22 9.77 24.56
N ASP A 15 -33.33 10.67 25.55
CA ASP A 15 -33.67 12.09 25.35
C ASP A 15 -32.52 12.93 24.73
N SER A 16 -31.41 12.28 24.37
CA SER A 16 -30.32 12.84 23.55
C SER A 16 -30.45 12.48 22.05
N GLN A 17 -31.49 11.73 21.65
CA GLN A 17 -31.70 11.24 20.29
C GLN A 17 -33.10 11.54 19.73
N GLU A 18 -33.49 12.82 19.65
CA GLU A 18 -34.39 13.24 18.58
C GLU A 18 -33.58 13.67 17.34
N PRO A 19 -33.91 13.18 16.12
CA PRO A 19 -33.25 13.63 14.91
C PRO A 19 -33.64 15.09 14.64
N THR A 20 -32.72 16.01 14.89
CA THR A 20 -32.94 17.43 14.62
C THR A 20 -33.16 17.66 13.12
N SER A 21 -34.43 17.72 12.72
CA SER A 21 -34.88 18.13 11.38
C SER A 21 -34.68 19.64 11.19
N SER A 22 -33.43 20.08 11.33
CA SER A 22 -33.04 21.46 11.11
C SER A 22 -33.19 21.78 9.62
N ARG A 23 -34.31 22.43 9.29
CA ARG A 23 -34.48 23.17 8.02
C ARG A 23 -33.45 24.30 7.96
N ARG A 24 -32.20 23.97 7.66
CA ARG A 24 -31.23 24.94 7.15
C ARG A 24 -31.75 25.41 5.80
N ARG A 25 -32.15 26.69 5.73
CA ARG A 25 -32.28 27.40 4.46
C ARG A 25 -30.94 27.30 3.76
N VAL A 26 -30.90 26.55 2.66
CA VAL A 26 -29.80 26.62 1.71
C VAL A 26 -29.80 28.03 1.13
N HIS A 27 -28.78 28.81 1.47
CA HIS A 27 -28.39 29.95 0.65
C HIS A 27 -27.33 29.42 -0.31
N SER A 28 -27.73 29.24 -1.56
CA SER A 28 -26.89 28.75 -2.64
C SER A 28 -25.82 29.79 -2.97
N THR A 29 -24.60 29.59 -2.48
CA THR A 29 -23.40 30.11 -3.14
C THR A 29 -22.91 29.02 -4.10
N ASN A 30 -23.14 29.22 -5.39
CA ASN A 30 -22.70 28.31 -6.44
C ASN A 30 -21.17 28.17 -6.40
N ASP A 31 -20.68 26.95 -6.19
CA ASP A 31 -19.36 26.50 -6.61
C ASP A 31 -19.47 25.03 -7.08
N SER A 32 -19.80 24.88 -8.37
CA SER A 32 -19.61 23.69 -9.21
C SER A 32 -19.78 22.31 -8.55
N GLU A 33 -21.01 21.85 -8.42
CA GLU A 33 -21.30 20.41 -8.52
C GLU A 33 -21.07 19.97 -9.97
N VAL A 34 -20.26 18.91 -10.17
CA VAL A 34 -20.11 18.28 -11.49
C VAL A 34 -21.40 17.49 -11.77
N PRO A 35 -22.03 17.61 -12.95
CA PRO A 35 -23.24 16.84 -13.24
C PRO A 35 -22.92 15.35 -13.24
N CYS A 36 -23.74 14.56 -12.56
CA CYS A 36 -23.75 13.11 -12.77
C CYS A 36 -24.13 12.85 -14.23
N SER A 37 -23.19 12.31 -15.02
CA SER A 37 -23.40 11.99 -16.43
C SER A 37 -24.55 11.01 -16.57
N GLN A 38 -25.58 11.40 -17.33
CA GLN A 38 -26.71 10.54 -17.62
C GLN A 38 -26.21 9.32 -18.42
N ARG A 39 -26.60 8.12 -17.96
CA ARG A 39 -26.34 6.86 -18.66
C ARG A 39 -26.78 6.97 -20.13
N PRO A 40 -25.98 6.51 -21.11
CA PRO A 40 -26.33 6.66 -22.52
C PRO A 40 -27.57 5.84 -22.89
N ASP A 41 -28.21 6.21 -24.01
CA ASP A 41 -29.32 5.43 -24.58
C ASP A 41 -28.87 3.99 -24.87
N ALA A 42 -29.75 3.01 -24.64
CA ALA A 42 -29.45 1.57 -24.73
C ALA A 42 -28.89 1.07 -26.09
N ALA A 43 -28.95 1.89 -27.14
CA ALA A 43 -28.32 1.62 -28.43
C ALA A 43 -26.79 1.84 -28.42
N HIS A 44 -26.31 2.78 -27.61
CA HIS A 44 -24.90 3.16 -27.47
C HIS A 44 -24.30 2.73 -26.13
N ASP A 45 -25.10 2.06 -25.28
CA ASP A 45 -24.64 1.56 -23.99
C ASP A 45 -23.89 0.23 -24.12
N THR A 46 -22.65 0.21 -23.62
CA THR A 46 -21.80 -0.98 -23.50
C THR A 46 -22.22 -1.85 -22.32
N MET A 47 -22.82 -1.28 -21.27
CA MET A 47 -23.34 -2.02 -20.12
C MET A 47 -24.78 -2.46 -20.35
N ILE A 48 -25.07 -3.73 -20.11
CA ILE A 48 -26.44 -4.29 -20.11
C ILE A 48 -26.72 -5.00 -18.79
N GLU A 49 -27.99 -5.01 -18.38
CA GLU A 49 -28.41 -5.51 -17.06
C GLU A 49 -28.18 -7.02 -16.93
N ASN A 50 -28.49 -7.78 -17.98
CA ASN A 50 -28.19 -9.20 -18.07
C ASN A 50 -27.66 -9.53 -19.47
N LEU A 51 -26.47 -10.13 -19.51
CA LEU A 51 -26.14 -11.09 -20.56
C LEU A 51 -26.81 -12.41 -20.14
N GLU A 52 -28.01 -12.61 -20.68
CA GLU A 52 -28.82 -13.80 -20.45
C GLU A 52 -28.00 -15.07 -20.76
N ASP A 53 -28.07 -16.06 -19.86
CA ASP A 53 -27.74 -17.46 -20.23
C ASP A 53 -29.01 -18.13 -20.82
N GLU A 54 -29.89 -17.37 -21.50
CA GLU A 54 -31.07 -17.85 -22.25
C GLU A 54 -30.63 -18.51 -23.56
N ASP A 55 -29.83 -19.56 -23.41
CA ASP A 55 -30.08 -20.86 -24.01
C ASP A 55 -29.04 -21.83 -23.42
N LEU A 56 -29.50 -23.01 -22.97
CA LEU A 56 -28.60 -24.15 -22.88
C LEU A 56 -28.00 -24.32 -24.28
N PRO A 57 -26.68 -24.26 -24.48
CA PRO A 57 -26.11 -24.16 -25.81
C PRO A 57 -26.67 -25.26 -26.69
N VAL A 58 -27.42 -24.85 -27.72
CA VAL A 58 -27.75 -25.73 -28.84
C VAL A 58 -26.42 -26.30 -29.28
N ARG A 59 -26.32 -27.64 -29.33
CA ARG A 59 -25.06 -28.41 -29.19
C ARG A 59 -23.91 -28.09 -30.15
N ASP A 60 -24.13 -27.18 -31.10
CA ASP A 60 -23.24 -26.80 -32.19
C ASP A 60 -22.97 -25.27 -32.28
N GLU A 61 -23.50 -24.41 -31.38
CA GLU A 61 -23.15 -22.97 -31.34
C GLU A 61 -21.92 -22.68 -30.44
N PRO A 62 -21.03 -21.76 -30.85
CA PRO A 62 -19.85 -21.39 -30.05
C PRO A 62 -20.22 -20.56 -28.81
N ASP A 63 -19.56 -20.83 -27.69
CA ASP A 63 -19.66 -20.00 -26.47
C ASP A 63 -18.84 -18.72 -26.65
N ASP A 64 -19.48 -17.66 -27.15
CA ASP A 64 -18.87 -16.33 -27.33
C ASP A 64 -18.78 -15.50 -26.03
N VAL A 65 -19.18 -16.02 -24.86
CA VAL A 65 -19.26 -15.21 -23.63
C VAL A 65 -18.00 -15.39 -22.79
N ILE A 66 -17.16 -14.35 -22.71
CA ILE A 66 -16.02 -14.32 -21.79
C ILE A 66 -16.55 -14.04 -20.37
N LYS A 67 -16.30 -14.95 -19.43
CA LYS A 67 -16.66 -14.85 -18.02
C LYS A 67 -15.41 -14.60 -17.19
N ILE A 68 -15.31 -13.44 -16.53
CA ILE A 68 -14.16 -13.03 -15.72
C ILE A 68 -14.61 -12.86 -14.27
N LEU A 69 -13.92 -13.46 -13.30
CA LEU A 69 -14.05 -13.03 -11.90
C LEU A 69 -13.07 -11.90 -11.61
N VAL A 70 -13.57 -10.78 -11.08
CA VAL A 70 -12.77 -9.62 -10.67
C VAL A 70 -12.77 -9.48 -9.15
N ALA A 71 -11.57 -9.27 -8.60
CA ALA A 71 -11.34 -8.85 -7.21
C ALA A 71 -10.09 -7.95 -7.15
N THR A 72 -9.86 -7.26 -6.04
CA THR A 72 -8.67 -6.43 -5.81
C THR A 72 -8.37 -6.36 -4.32
N ASP A 73 -7.17 -5.94 -3.95
CA ASP A 73 -6.80 -5.58 -2.57
C ASP A 73 -7.17 -6.72 -1.60
N ILE A 74 -6.63 -7.90 -1.95
CA ILE A 74 -6.81 -9.13 -1.19
C ILE A 74 -6.05 -9.07 0.13
N HIS A 75 -4.87 -8.41 0.12
CA HIS A 75 -4.00 -8.21 1.27
C HIS A 75 -3.74 -9.48 2.08
N CYS A 76 -3.39 -10.58 1.41
CA CYS A 76 -2.92 -11.79 2.08
C CYS A 76 -1.74 -11.44 3.02
N GLY A 77 -1.86 -11.79 4.30
CA GLY A 77 -0.93 -11.40 5.36
C GLY A 77 -1.37 -10.20 6.21
N TYR A 78 -2.45 -9.49 5.86
CA TYR A 78 -2.99 -8.45 6.74
C TYR A 78 -3.37 -9.02 8.10
N GLY A 79 -2.81 -8.44 9.16
CA GLY A 79 -3.09 -8.86 10.52
C GLY A 79 -2.49 -10.21 10.91
N GLU A 80 -1.52 -10.76 10.18
CA GLU A 80 -0.86 -12.05 10.47
C GLU A 80 -0.38 -12.19 11.93
N ASN A 81 0.16 -11.11 12.51
CA ASN A 81 0.63 -11.09 13.91
C ASN A 81 -0.51 -11.01 14.96
N LYS A 82 -1.78 -10.93 14.54
CA LYS A 82 -2.94 -10.77 15.43
C LYS A 82 -3.73 -12.09 15.52
N PRO A 83 -3.77 -12.78 16.67
CA PRO A 83 -4.27 -14.16 16.77
C PRO A 83 -5.73 -14.33 16.33
N ILE A 84 -6.56 -13.29 16.46
CA ILE A 84 -7.99 -13.36 16.10
C ILE A 84 -8.23 -13.22 14.58
N ILE A 85 -7.39 -12.46 13.85
CA ILE A 85 -7.65 -12.07 12.45
C ILE A 85 -6.60 -12.57 11.43
N HIS A 86 -5.53 -13.22 11.89
CA HIS A 86 -4.37 -13.63 11.08
C HIS A 86 -4.66 -14.39 9.76
N MET A 87 -5.79 -15.09 9.67
CA MET A 87 -6.20 -15.84 8.47
C MET A 87 -7.35 -15.21 7.68
N ASP A 88 -7.91 -14.06 8.10
CA ASP A 88 -9.12 -13.49 7.49
C ASP A 88 -8.95 -13.21 5.99
N ALA A 89 -7.84 -12.57 5.62
CA ALA A 89 -7.51 -12.27 4.22
C ALA A 89 -7.33 -13.54 3.38
N VAL A 90 -6.62 -14.55 3.91
CA VAL A 90 -6.34 -15.81 3.21
C VAL A 90 -7.61 -16.65 3.04
N ASN A 91 -8.46 -16.73 4.07
CA ASN A 91 -9.75 -17.42 4.02
C ASN A 91 -10.72 -16.74 3.03
N THR A 92 -10.66 -15.41 2.93
CA THR A 92 -11.46 -14.66 1.96
C THR A 92 -10.92 -14.81 0.54
N PHE A 93 -9.60 -14.90 0.35
CA PHE A 93 -9.01 -15.26 -0.93
C PHE A 93 -9.44 -16.66 -1.39
N GLU A 94 -9.49 -17.62 -0.47
CA GLU A 94 -10.05 -18.95 -0.78
C GLU A 94 -11.53 -18.86 -1.20
N GLU A 95 -12.36 -18.03 -0.55
CA GLU A 95 -13.73 -17.79 -0.99
C GLU A 95 -13.82 -17.21 -2.41
N VAL A 96 -12.94 -16.27 -2.77
CA VAL A 96 -12.85 -15.72 -4.14
C VAL A 96 -12.54 -16.84 -5.16
N LEU A 97 -11.61 -17.75 -4.85
CA LEU A 97 -11.28 -18.89 -5.71
C LEU A 97 -12.42 -19.94 -5.78
N GLN A 98 -13.15 -20.16 -4.68
CA GLN A 98 -14.35 -20.99 -4.65
C GLN A 98 -15.43 -20.39 -5.57
N ILE A 99 -15.71 -19.09 -5.46
CA ILE A 99 -16.68 -18.39 -6.32
C ILE A 99 -16.26 -18.48 -7.79
N ALA A 100 -14.98 -18.30 -8.13
CA ALA A 100 -14.50 -18.45 -9.51
C ALA A 100 -14.82 -19.84 -10.08
N THR A 101 -14.60 -20.88 -9.26
CA THR A 101 -14.84 -22.28 -9.60
C THR A 101 -16.33 -22.58 -9.74
N GLU A 102 -17.15 -22.14 -8.78
CA GLU A 102 -18.62 -22.33 -8.76
C GLU A 102 -19.33 -21.60 -9.90
N GLN A 103 -18.88 -20.40 -10.27
CA GLN A 103 -19.41 -19.62 -11.39
C GLN A 103 -18.83 -20.08 -12.74
N ASN A 104 -17.92 -21.06 -12.74
CA ASN A 104 -17.26 -21.63 -13.91
C ASN A 104 -16.61 -20.57 -14.84
N VAL A 105 -15.98 -19.54 -14.26
CA VAL A 105 -15.38 -18.44 -15.03
C VAL A 105 -14.22 -18.90 -15.91
N ASP A 106 -13.96 -18.19 -17.01
CA ASP A 106 -12.86 -18.49 -17.94
C ASP A 106 -11.51 -18.01 -17.40
N MET A 107 -11.49 -16.93 -16.60
CA MET A 107 -10.29 -16.39 -15.94
C MET A 107 -10.62 -15.59 -14.67
N ILE A 108 -9.62 -15.38 -13.81
CA ILE A 108 -9.65 -14.40 -12.72
C ILE A 108 -8.79 -13.20 -13.10
N LEU A 109 -9.23 -11.99 -12.76
CA LEU A 109 -8.52 -10.74 -12.96
C LEU A 109 -8.40 -9.99 -11.62
N LEU A 110 -7.17 -9.77 -11.18
CA LEU A 110 -6.85 -9.11 -9.91
C LEU A 110 -6.33 -7.68 -10.12
N GLY A 111 -6.88 -6.73 -9.36
CA GLY A 111 -6.57 -5.30 -9.46
C GLY A 111 -5.29 -4.83 -8.72
N GLY A 112 -4.45 -5.75 -8.24
CA GLY A 112 -3.28 -5.46 -7.42
C GLY A 112 -3.48 -5.78 -5.92
N ASP A 113 -2.41 -5.63 -5.14
CA ASP A 113 -2.35 -5.90 -3.70
C ASP A 113 -2.92 -7.28 -3.31
N LEU A 114 -2.39 -8.33 -3.96
CA LEU A 114 -2.63 -9.72 -3.54
C LEU A 114 -2.03 -9.97 -2.15
N PHE A 115 -0.88 -9.37 -1.87
CA PHE A 115 -0.20 -9.44 -0.57
C PHE A 115 -0.25 -8.10 0.17
N HIS A 116 -0.30 -8.15 1.51
CA HIS A 116 -0.25 -6.95 2.34
C HIS A 116 1.16 -6.40 2.57
N GLU A 117 2.17 -7.24 2.43
CA GLU A 117 3.57 -6.89 2.66
C GLU A 117 4.38 -7.15 1.38
N ASN A 118 5.28 -6.23 1.03
CA ASN A 118 6.14 -6.36 -0.17
C ASN A 118 7.01 -7.62 -0.12
N ASN A 119 7.41 -8.02 1.09
CA ASN A 119 8.06 -9.28 1.38
C ASN A 119 7.15 -10.11 2.32
N PRO A 120 6.15 -10.82 1.77
CA PRO A 120 5.17 -11.55 2.58
C PRO A 120 5.85 -12.66 3.37
N SER A 121 5.30 -13.06 4.51
CA SER A 121 5.89 -14.13 5.31
C SER A 121 5.93 -15.46 4.54
N ARG A 122 6.81 -16.37 4.98
CA ARG A 122 6.85 -17.74 4.43
C ARG A 122 5.53 -18.50 4.64
N GLU A 123 4.78 -18.19 5.69
CA GLU A 123 3.48 -18.82 5.93
C GLU A 123 2.44 -18.29 4.93
N VAL A 124 2.35 -16.98 4.76
CA VAL A 124 1.43 -16.33 3.79
C VAL A 124 1.75 -16.78 2.36
N GLN A 125 3.01 -16.75 1.93
CA GLN A 125 3.43 -17.23 0.61
C GLN A 125 3.06 -18.71 0.41
N HIS A 126 3.29 -19.55 1.41
CA HIS A 126 2.95 -20.98 1.36
C HIS A 126 1.43 -21.20 1.24
N ARG A 127 0.61 -20.46 2.02
CA ARG A 127 -0.86 -20.56 1.94
C ARG A 127 -1.41 -20.10 0.59
N VAL A 128 -0.96 -18.95 0.09
CA VAL A 128 -1.37 -18.44 -1.24
C VAL A 128 -0.97 -19.43 -2.33
N THR A 129 0.26 -19.98 -2.28
CA THR A 129 0.74 -21.01 -3.21
C THR A 129 -0.12 -22.28 -3.15
N GLN A 130 -0.50 -22.74 -1.95
CA GLN A 130 -1.40 -23.90 -1.77
C GLN A 130 -2.76 -23.66 -2.44
N LEU A 131 -3.39 -22.51 -2.17
CA LEU A 131 -4.70 -22.15 -2.72
C LEU A 131 -4.65 -22.02 -4.25
N LEU A 132 -3.68 -21.27 -4.79
CA LEU A 132 -3.49 -21.14 -6.23
C LEU A 132 -3.33 -22.51 -6.89
N ARG A 133 -2.51 -23.40 -6.32
CA ARG A 133 -2.32 -24.75 -6.85
C ARG A 133 -3.58 -25.61 -6.76
N GLN A 134 -4.37 -25.48 -5.70
CA GLN A 134 -5.59 -26.25 -5.47
C GLN A 134 -6.73 -25.88 -6.43
N TYR A 135 -6.91 -24.59 -6.71
CA TYR A 135 -8.04 -24.11 -7.52
C TYR A 135 -7.65 -23.85 -9.00
N CYS A 136 -6.41 -23.44 -9.29
CA CYS A 136 -6.02 -23.00 -10.64
C CYS A 136 -5.42 -24.11 -11.53
N LEU A 137 -4.77 -25.13 -10.93
CA LEU A 137 -4.20 -26.25 -11.68
C LEU A 137 -5.16 -27.45 -11.69
N ASN A 138 -5.83 -27.69 -12.81
CA ASN A 138 -6.85 -28.73 -12.96
C ASN A 138 -7.06 -29.07 -14.46
N GLU A 139 -7.94 -30.03 -14.76
CA GLU A 139 -8.16 -30.54 -16.12
C GLU A 139 -9.21 -29.76 -16.94
N LYS A 140 -9.72 -28.61 -16.45
CA LYS A 140 -10.67 -27.77 -17.20
C LYS A 140 -9.99 -27.24 -18.47
N PRO A 141 -10.55 -27.46 -19.67
CA PRO A 141 -10.03 -26.84 -20.88
C PRO A 141 -10.30 -25.34 -20.87
N ILE A 142 -9.29 -24.55 -21.20
CA ILE A 142 -9.41 -23.09 -21.34
C ILE A 142 -9.82 -22.77 -22.77
N ALA A 143 -10.97 -22.12 -22.93
CA ALA A 143 -11.51 -21.69 -24.22
C ALA A 143 -11.01 -20.29 -24.65
N LEU A 144 -10.25 -19.61 -23.79
CA LEU A 144 -9.60 -18.34 -24.10
C LEU A 144 -8.35 -18.60 -24.95
N GLU A 145 -8.30 -17.94 -26.10
CA GLU A 145 -7.15 -17.93 -27.01
C GLU A 145 -6.35 -16.65 -26.79
N PHE A 146 -5.06 -16.79 -26.53
CA PHE A 146 -4.11 -15.68 -26.46
C PHE A 146 -3.62 -15.33 -27.86
N LEU A 147 -3.86 -14.09 -28.31
CA LEU A 147 -3.60 -13.61 -29.67
C LEU A 147 -2.41 -12.65 -29.79
N SER A 148 -2.03 -11.95 -28.72
CA SER A 148 -0.87 -11.04 -28.74
C SER A 148 0.45 -11.77 -28.51
N ASP A 149 1.58 -11.10 -28.76
CA ASP A 149 2.89 -11.59 -28.35
C ASP A 149 3.02 -11.50 -26.82
N ALA A 150 2.88 -12.64 -26.16
CA ALA A 150 3.00 -12.79 -24.72
C ALA A 150 4.36 -12.30 -24.16
N SER A 151 5.44 -12.36 -24.94
CA SER A 151 6.77 -11.92 -24.50
C SER A 151 6.86 -10.40 -24.29
N VAL A 152 5.98 -9.62 -24.94
CA VAL A 152 5.87 -8.16 -24.71
C VAL A 152 5.25 -7.87 -23.35
N ASN A 153 4.16 -8.58 -23.01
CA ASN A 153 3.40 -8.38 -21.76
C ASN A 153 4.07 -9.04 -20.54
N PHE A 154 4.90 -10.09 -20.76
CA PHE A 154 5.60 -10.86 -19.73
C PHE A 154 7.13 -10.71 -19.82
N ASN A 155 7.63 -9.55 -20.28
CA ASN A 155 9.06 -9.30 -20.53
C ASN A 155 9.96 -9.43 -19.29
N GLN A 156 9.39 -9.47 -18.08
CA GLN A 156 10.11 -9.77 -16.84
C GLN A 156 10.52 -11.25 -16.71
N SER A 157 9.88 -12.16 -17.45
CA SER A 157 10.06 -13.61 -17.33
C SER A 157 10.93 -14.18 -18.45
N VAL A 158 11.55 -15.33 -18.17
CA VAL A 158 12.16 -16.19 -19.20
C VAL A 158 11.08 -17.02 -19.93
N PHE A 159 9.92 -17.22 -19.29
CA PHE A 159 8.76 -17.90 -19.86
C PHE A 159 7.91 -16.88 -20.64
N GLY A 160 8.31 -16.59 -21.89
CA GLY A 160 7.65 -15.64 -22.79
C GLY A 160 6.28 -16.10 -23.33
N HIS A 161 5.51 -16.87 -22.56
CA HIS A 161 4.21 -17.42 -22.91
C HIS A 161 3.24 -17.34 -21.72
N VAL A 162 1.94 -17.26 -21.99
CA VAL A 162 0.91 -17.29 -20.95
C VAL A 162 0.89 -18.64 -20.24
N ASN A 163 0.64 -18.68 -18.93
CA ASN A 163 0.86 -19.88 -18.12
C ASN A 163 0.08 -21.13 -18.58
N TYR A 164 -1.10 -20.96 -19.19
CA TYR A 164 -1.91 -22.05 -19.71
C TYR A 164 -1.49 -22.57 -21.10
N TYR A 165 -0.48 -21.95 -21.72
CA TYR A 165 0.21 -22.50 -22.89
C TYR A 165 1.49 -23.27 -22.50
N ASP A 166 1.86 -23.33 -21.21
CA ASP A 166 3.00 -24.14 -20.77
C ASP A 166 2.70 -25.64 -20.86
N GLN A 167 3.51 -26.37 -21.62
CA GLN A 167 3.33 -27.80 -21.87
C GLN A 167 3.52 -28.69 -20.62
N ASN A 168 4.04 -28.14 -19.53
CA ASN A 168 4.31 -28.85 -18.28
C ASN A 168 3.29 -28.55 -17.17
N LEU A 169 2.37 -27.59 -17.40
CA LEU A 169 1.41 -27.12 -16.40
C LEU A 169 -0.03 -27.23 -16.92
N ASN A 170 -0.81 -28.12 -16.30
CA ASN A 170 -2.26 -28.18 -16.52
C ASN A 170 -2.95 -27.04 -15.74
N VAL A 171 -2.91 -25.82 -16.29
CA VAL A 171 -3.70 -24.68 -15.81
C VAL A 171 -5.12 -24.82 -16.36
N GLY A 172 -6.13 -24.81 -15.50
CA GLY A 172 -7.54 -24.85 -15.89
C GLY A 172 -8.33 -23.60 -15.52
N LEU A 173 -7.75 -22.72 -14.70
CA LEU A 173 -8.30 -21.40 -14.35
C LEU A 173 -7.14 -20.39 -14.24
N PRO A 174 -6.85 -19.61 -15.29
CA PRO A 174 -5.74 -18.67 -15.29
C PRO A 174 -6.11 -17.40 -14.51
N ILE A 175 -5.15 -16.91 -13.71
CA ILE A 175 -5.24 -15.62 -13.04
C ILE A 175 -4.36 -14.62 -13.79
N PHE A 176 -4.88 -13.42 -14.04
CA PHE A 176 -4.13 -12.27 -14.50
C PHE A 176 -4.12 -11.21 -13.40
N THR A 177 -2.98 -10.57 -13.15
CA THR A 177 -2.87 -9.52 -12.13
C THR A 177 -1.91 -8.42 -12.55
N ILE A 178 -2.21 -7.19 -12.14
CA ILE A 178 -1.21 -6.13 -12.00
C ILE A 178 -0.61 -6.19 -10.58
N HIS A 179 0.45 -5.42 -10.30
CA HIS A 179 0.91 -5.18 -8.93
C HIS A 179 0.23 -3.92 -8.35
N GLY A 180 -0.02 -3.92 -7.04
CA GLY A 180 -0.48 -2.76 -6.29
C GLY A 180 0.67 -2.00 -5.63
N ASN A 181 0.36 -1.21 -4.59
CA ASN A 181 1.37 -0.43 -3.85
C ASN A 181 1.95 -1.14 -2.62
N HIS A 182 1.34 -2.24 -2.15
CA HIS A 182 1.90 -3.09 -1.11
C HIS A 182 2.83 -4.16 -1.70
N ASP A 183 2.43 -4.80 -2.81
CA ASP A 183 3.26 -5.75 -3.57
C ASP A 183 4.08 -5.12 -4.72
N ASP A 184 4.41 -3.83 -4.59
CA ASP A 184 5.19 -3.02 -5.54
C ASP A 184 6.65 -3.49 -5.73
N LEU A 185 7.35 -2.93 -6.72
CA LEU A 185 8.72 -3.27 -7.07
C LEU A 185 9.72 -2.92 -5.94
N SER A 186 10.45 -3.91 -5.45
CA SER A 186 11.54 -3.74 -4.47
C SER A 186 12.91 -4.22 -4.99
N GLY A 187 13.97 -3.76 -4.30
CA GLY A 187 15.35 -4.17 -4.56
C GLY A 187 15.82 -3.88 -6.00
N LYS A 188 15.85 -4.93 -6.84
CA LYS A 188 16.26 -4.88 -8.25
C LYS A 188 15.09 -4.77 -9.24
N GLY A 189 13.89 -4.44 -8.77
CA GLY A 189 12.68 -4.35 -9.59
C GLY A 189 11.83 -5.63 -9.59
N LEU A 190 11.91 -6.43 -8.52
CA LEU A 190 11.07 -7.62 -8.33
C LEU A 190 9.95 -7.32 -7.32
N THR A 191 8.81 -7.94 -7.53
CA THR A 191 7.62 -7.96 -6.69
C THR A 191 7.49 -9.34 -6.05
N ALA A 192 6.64 -9.48 -5.02
CA ALA A 192 6.24 -10.80 -4.53
C ALA A 192 5.50 -11.64 -5.62
N LEU A 193 4.86 -10.96 -6.58
CA LEU A 193 4.10 -11.58 -7.67
C LEU A 193 5.00 -12.22 -8.73
N ASP A 194 6.21 -11.69 -8.97
CA ASP A 194 7.16 -12.27 -9.93
C ASP A 194 7.48 -13.74 -9.57
N LEU A 195 7.57 -14.11 -8.28
CA LEU A 195 7.77 -15.51 -7.86
C LEU A 195 6.59 -16.43 -8.18
N LEU A 196 5.36 -15.94 -8.05
CA LEU A 196 4.15 -16.70 -8.40
C LEU A 196 3.99 -16.83 -9.92
N HIS A 197 4.46 -15.84 -10.67
CA HIS A 197 4.49 -15.84 -12.13
C HIS A 197 5.51 -16.84 -12.68
N GLU A 198 6.75 -16.82 -12.17
CA GLU A 198 7.78 -17.82 -12.49
C GLU A 198 7.39 -19.25 -12.07
N ALA A 199 6.53 -19.40 -11.07
CA ALA A 199 5.93 -20.68 -10.69
C ALA A 199 4.77 -21.13 -11.60
N GLY A 200 4.38 -20.31 -12.59
CA GLY A 200 3.27 -20.57 -13.51
C GLY A 200 1.87 -20.49 -12.88
N LEU A 201 1.75 -19.93 -11.67
CA LEU A 201 0.49 -19.87 -10.93
C LEU A 201 -0.36 -18.64 -11.28
N ILE A 202 0.28 -17.55 -11.73
CA ILE A 202 -0.38 -16.30 -12.16
C ILE A 202 0.29 -15.71 -13.41
N ASN A 203 -0.42 -14.84 -14.12
CA ASN A 203 0.12 -14.03 -15.20
C ASN A 203 0.24 -12.57 -14.71
N LEU A 204 1.46 -12.15 -14.35
CA LEU A 204 1.75 -10.78 -13.94
C LEU A 204 1.91 -9.89 -15.19
N PHE A 205 1.11 -8.84 -15.32
CA PHE A 205 1.17 -7.92 -16.46
C PHE A 205 1.10 -6.45 -16.01
N GLY A 206 1.21 -5.51 -16.94
CA GLY A 206 1.13 -4.07 -16.64
C GLY A 206 2.31 -3.52 -15.81
N LYS A 207 3.44 -4.24 -15.78
CA LYS A 207 4.68 -3.84 -15.12
C LYS A 207 5.49 -2.91 -16.03
N HIS A 208 5.87 -1.73 -15.54
CA HIS A 208 6.63 -0.74 -16.31
C HIS A 208 8.01 -0.51 -15.70
N SER A 209 9.05 -0.66 -16.53
CA SER A 209 10.46 -0.50 -16.14
C SER A 209 11.00 0.92 -16.33
N THR A 210 10.46 1.67 -17.31
CA THR A 210 10.82 3.06 -17.56
C THR A 210 10.14 4.02 -16.59
N ILE A 211 10.91 5.01 -16.12
CA ILE A 211 10.42 6.02 -15.17
C ILE A 211 9.73 7.20 -15.89
N GLU A 212 10.12 7.48 -17.13
CA GLU A 212 9.73 8.70 -17.85
C GLU A 212 8.57 8.48 -18.84
N GLU A 213 8.60 7.39 -19.60
CA GLU A 213 7.62 7.06 -20.64
C GLU A 213 6.87 5.75 -20.30
N PHE A 214 5.55 5.77 -20.46
CA PHE A 214 4.68 4.61 -20.28
C PHE A 214 4.10 4.16 -21.62
N ILE A 215 4.63 3.07 -22.18
CA ILE A 215 4.03 2.39 -23.34
C ILE A 215 3.19 1.22 -22.79
N ILE A 216 1.88 1.30 -22.96
CA ILE A 216 0.91 0.32 -22.44
C ILE A 216 0.41 -0.53 -23.61
N SER A 217 0.90 -1.77 -23.67
CA SER A 217 0.47 -2.77 -24.65
C SER A 217 -0.64 -3.67 -24.07
N PRO A 218 -1.75 -3.89 -24.79
CA PRO A 218 -2.81 -4.80 -24.33
C PRO A 218 -2.38 -6.27 -24.44
N ILE A 219 -2.95 -7.09 -23.55
CA ILE A 219 -3.08 -8.53 -23.78
C ILE A 219 -4.33 -8.74 -24.64
N LEU A 220 -4.19 -9.45 -25.76
CA LEU A 220 -5.29 -9.71 -26.69
C LEU A 220 -5.83 -11.13 -26.50
N LEU A 221 -7.09 -11.24 -26.08
CA LEU A 221 -7.78 -12.50 -25.83
C LEU A 221 -9.00 -12.65 -26.76
N ARG A 222 -9.30 -13.88 -27.18
CA ARG A 222 -10.51 -14.24 -27.93
C ARG A 222 -11.21 -15.44 -27.31
N LYS A 223 -12.54 -15.44 -27.35
CA LYS A 223 -13.39 -16.61 -27.10
C LYS A 223 -14.56 -16.58 -28.06
N GLY A 224 -14.63 -17.56 -28.96
CA GLY A 224 -15.56 -17.53 -30.10
C GLY A 224 -15.35 -16.27 -30.95
N GLU A 225 -16.41 -15.52 -31.21
CA GLU A 225 -16.34 -14.23 -31.92
C GLU A 225 -15.91 -13.06 -31.03
N THR A 226 -16.06 -13.15 -29.70
CA THR A 226 -15.77 -12.05 -28.77
C THR A 226 -14.26 -11.83 -28.60
N ARG A 227 -13.85 -10.56 -28.66
CA ARG A 227 -12.46 -10.11 -28.56
C ARG A 227 -12.29 -9.12 -27.41
N LEU A 228 -11.28 -9.35 -26.57
CA LEU A 228 -10.97 -8.58 -25.37
C LEU A 228 -9.54 -8.05 -25.44
N ALA A 229 -9.39 -6.73 -25.39
CA ALA A 229 -8.11 -6.06 -25.23
C ALA A 229 -7.95 -5.65 -23.76
N LEU A 230 -7.14 -6.41 -23.03
CA LEU A 230 -6.89 -6.24 -21.60
C LEU A 230 -5.64 -5.37 -21.38
N TYR A 231 -5.85 -4.14 -20.97
CA TYR A 231 -4.83 -3.17 -20.60
C TYR A 231 -4.59 -3.21 -19.09
N GLY A 232 -3.34 -3.04 -18.66
CA GLY A 232 -2.97 -3.03 -17.25
C GLY A 232 -1.90 -1.99 -16.95
N LEU A 233 -2.06 -1.30 -15.84
CA LEU A 233 -1.07 -0.38 -15.27
C LEU A 233 -0.92 -0.69 -13.78
N GLY A 234 0.18 -1.38 -13.43
CA GLY A 234 0.57 -1.60 -12.04
C GLY A 234 0.80 -0.28 -11.30
N SER A 235 0.77 -0.34 -9.97
CA SER A 235 0.82 0.86 -9.13
C SER A 235 2.01 1.78 -9.44
N GLN A 236 1.77 3.08 -9.33
CA GLN A 236 2.72 4.16 -9.59
C GLN A 236 2.43 5.27 -8.59
N ARG A 237 3.40 6.17 -8.37
CA ARG A 237 3.14 7.37 -7.57
C ARG A 237 2.16 8.27 -8.33
N ASP A 238 0.98 8.55 -7.74
CA ASP A 238 -0.08 9.36 -8.36
C ASP A 238 0.46 10.65 -8.98
N ASP A 239 1.30 11.39 -8.23
CA ASP A 239 1.89 12.66 -8.66
C ASP A 239 2.78 12.56 -9.91
N ARG A 240 3.40 11.39 -10.15
CA ARG A 240 4.20 11.09 -11.35
C ARG A 240 3.28 10.69 -12.49
N LEU A 241 2.31 9.82 -12.24
CA LEU A 241 1.38 9.35 -13.27
C LEU A 241 0.53 10.51 -13.84
N VAL A 242 0.01 11.39 -12.99
CA VAL A 242 -0.72 12.61 -13.41
C VAL A 242 0.13 13.55 -14.24
N ARG A 243 1.45 13.63 -14.01
CA ARG A 243 2.35 14.42 -14.86
C ARG A 243 2.52 13.74 -16.21
N ALA A 244 2.79 12.43 -16.24
CA ALA A 244 2.93 11.69 -17.49
C ALA A 244 1.68 11.80 -18.38
N PHE A 245 0.47 11.70 -17.82
CA PHE A 245 -0.78 11.97 -18.56
C PHE A 245 -0.85 13.41 -19.11
N LYS A 246 -0.44 14.42 -18.33
CA LYS A 246 -0.50 15.85 -18.73
C LYS A 246 0.60 16.27 -19.70
N GLU A 247 1.71 15.54 -19.72
CA GLU A 247 2.88 15.79 -20.57
C GLU A 247 2.86 14.91 -21.84
N GLU A 248 1.78 14.16 -22.07
CA GLU A 248 1.59 13.20 -23.18
C GLU A 248 2.66 12.08 -23.22
N ASN A 249 3.27 11.75 -22.07
CA ASN A 249 4.29 10.69 -21.90
C ASN A 249 3.66 9.29 -21.65
N ILE A 250 2.39 9.09 -21.98
CA ILE A 250 1.68 7.81 -21.87
C ILE A 250 1.06 7.47 -23.23
N THR A 251 1.49 6.35 -23.81
CA THR A 251 1.01 5.84 -25.09
C THR A 251 0.30 4.51 -24.88
N PHE A 252 -0.98 4.44 -25.26
CA PHE A 252 -1.73 3.18 -25.30
C PHE A 252 -1.69 2.61 -26.72
N LEU A 253 -1.17 1.39 -26.88
CA LEU A 253 -1.15 0.72 -28.18
C LEU A 253 -2.54 0.12 -28.47
N ARG A 254 -3.09 0.32 -29.67
CA ARG A 254 -4.35 -0.33 -30.12
C ARG A 254 -4.07 -1.32 -31.25
N PRO A 255 -4.80 -2.45 -31.34
CA PRO A 255 -4.64 -3.42 -32.42
C PRO A 255 -4.88 -2.79 -33.80
N ASN A 256 -4.04 -3.09 -34.80
CA ASN A 256 -4.24 -2.60 -36.17
C ASN A 256 -5.56 -3.09 -36.79
N ALA A 257 -5.89 -4.37 -36.61
CA ALA A 257 -7.03 -5.01 -37.25
C ALA A 257 -8.28 -4.93 -36.38
N GLY A 258 -9.31 -4.22 -36.88
CA GLY A 258 -10.63 -4.15 -36.23
C GLY A 258 -10.57 -3.53 -34.83
N ALA A 259 -9.80 -2.44 -34.63
CA ALA A 259 -9.63 -1.78 -33.33
C ALA A 259 -10.94 -1.45 -32.59
N GLU A 260 -12.01 -1.23 -33.36
CA GLU A 260 -13.37 -0.94 -32.89
C GLU A 260 -14.21 -2.20 -32.59
N ASP A 261 -13.73 -3.40 -32.90
CA ASP A 261 -14.40 -4.67 -32.56
C ASP A 261 -13.99 -5.21 -31.17
N TRP A 262 -12.89 -4.70 -30.60
CA TRP A 262 -12.34 -5.14 -29.32
C TRP A 262 -13.04 -4.47 -28.14
N PHE A 263 -13.51 -5.27 -27.17
CA PHE A 263 -13.86 -4.75 -25.86
C PHE A 263 -12.58 -4.33 -25.12
N ASN A 264 -12.47 -3.05 -24.77
CA ASN A 264 -11.27 -2.45 -24.19
C ASN A 264 -11.43 -2.35 -22.67
N LEU A 265 -10.75 -3.24 -21.94
CA LEU A 265 -10.78 -3.33 -20.48
C LEU A 265 -9.47 -2.82 -19.90
N PHE A 266 -9.51 -1.81 -19.01
CA PHE A 266 -8.32 -1.27 -18.36
C PHE A 266 -8.31 -1.51 -16.85
N VAL A 267 -7.20 -2.04 -16.31
CA VAL A 267 -7.00 -2.28 -14.88
C VAL A 267 -5.90 -1.35 -14.36
N LEU A 268 -6.18 -0.61 -13.29
CA LEU A 268 -5.22 0.31 -12.67
C LEU A 268 -5.35 0.34 -11.15
N HIS A 269 -4.23 0.62 -10.48
CA HIS A 269 -4.14 0.66 -9.01
C HIS A 269 -3.59 2.02 -8.55
N GLN A 270 -4.46 3.01 -8.34
CA GLN A 270 -4.13 4.42 -8.06
C GLN A 270 -5.15 5.07 -7.11
N ASN A 271 -4.84 6.20 -6.47
CA ASN A 271 -5.84 6.94 -5.69
C ASN A 271 -6.92 7.54 -6.59
N ARG A 272 -8.20 7.33 -6.25
CA ARG A 272 -9.36 7.90 -6.96
C ARG A 272 -9.85 9.24 -6.39
N PRO A 273 -10.10 9.39 -5.07
CA PRO A 273 -10.52 10.66 -4.51
C PRO A 273 -9.30 11.54 -4.22
N ARG A 274 -9.46 12.86 -4.31
CA ARG A 274 -8.38 13.81 -4.05
C ARG A 274 -7.87 13.73 -2.61
N ARG A 275 -6.67 13.18 -2.41
CA ARG A 275 -6.04 13.03 -1.08
C ARG A 275 -5.37 14.31 -0.55
N ALA A 276 -4.76 15.12 -1.43
CA ALA A 276 -3.93 16.27 -1.03
C ALA A 276 -4.48 17.61 -1.54
N VAL A 277 -4.76 18.55 -0.63
CA VAL A 277 -5.24 19.90 -1.01
C VAL A 277 -4.11 20.81 -1.53
N HIS A 278 -2.90 20.65 -0.98
CA HIS A 278 -1.76 21.54 -1.25
C HIS A 278 -0.86 21.10 -2.41
N ARG A 279 -1.00 19.87 -2.93
CA ARG A 279 -0.29 19.41 -4.14
C ARG A 279 -1.09 19.78 -5.39
N SER A 280 -0.41 20.25 -6.43
CA SER A 280 -0.99 20.69 -7.71
C SER A 280 -1.65 19.55 -8.50
N THR A 281 -1.15 18.34 -8.32
CA THR A 281 -1.67 17.05 -8.80
C THR A 281 -2.80 16.50 -7.94
N GLY A 282 -2.90 16.92 -6.67
CA GLY A 282 -3.90 16.43 -5.73
C GLY A 282 -3.64 15.05 -5.10
N ASN A 283 -2.56 14.36 -5.50
CA ASN A 283 -2.24 12.97 -5.11
C ASN A 283 -3.43 12.00 -5.33
N PHE A 284 -3.95 12.00 -6.56
CA PHE A 284 -4.96 11.09 -7.10
C PHE A 284 -4.90 11.15 -8.62
N LEU A 285 -5.45 10.16 -9.33
CA LEU A 285 -5.60 10.18 -10.78
C LEU A 285 -7.00 10.71 -11.16
N PRO A 286 -7.14 11.89 -11.80
CA PRO A 286 -8.42 12.35 -12.32
C PRO A 286 -8.92 11.46 -13.46
N GLU A 287 -10.18 11.04 -13.37
CA GLU A 287 -10.87 10.22 -14.39
C GLU A 287 -10.84 10.87 -15.79
N THR A 288 -10.85 12.21 -15.84
CA THR A 288 -10.78 13.02 -17.07
C THR A 288 -9.44 12.93 -17.82
N LEU A 289 -8.43 12.26 -17.27
CA LEU A 289 -7.15 12.00 -17.96
C LEU A 289 -7.12 10.64 -18.65
N ILE A 290 -8.10 9.77 -18.41
CA ILE A 290 -8.15 8.45 -19.04
C ILE A 290 -8.71 8.57 -20.47
N PRO A 291 -8.06 7.96 -21.49
CA PRO A 291 -8.59 7.90 -22.84
C PRO A 291 -9.99 7.28 -22.91
N GLN A 292 -10.81 7.77 -23.83
CA GLN A 292 -12.24 7.46 -23.89
C GLN A 292 -12.57 6.18 -24.67
N PHE A 293 -11.59 5.55 -25.34
CA PHE A 293 -11.78 4.33 -26.13
C PHE A 293 -12.00 3.06 -25.27
N PHE A 294 -11.84 3.15 -23.94
CA PHE A 294 -12.15 2.06 -23.03
C PHE A 294 -13.65 1.84 -22.89
N ASP A 295 -14.08 0.59 -22.72
CA ASP A 295 -15.47 0.27 -22.41
C ASP A 295 -15.66 0.19 -20.88
N LEU A 296 -14.67 -0.35 -20.17
CA LEU A 296 -14.68 -0.56 -18.73
C LEU A 296 -13.30 -0.38 -18.11
N LEU A 297 -13.26 0.31 -16.97
CA LEU A 297 -12.12 0.43 -16.07
C LEU A 297 -12.39 -0.37 -14.79
N ILE A 298 -11.38 -1.10 -14.31
CA ILE A 298 -11.33 -1.70 -12.98
C ILE A 298 -10.36 -0.90 -12.13
N TRP A 299 -10.89 -0.23 -11.12
CA TRP A 299 -10.14 0.63 -10.21
C TRP A 299 -9.80 -0.14 -8.92
N GLY A 300 -8.56 -0.60 -8.80
CA GLY A 300 -8.13 -1.51 -7.73
C GLY A 300 -8.08 -0.88 -6.34
N HIS A 301 -7.09 0.00 -6.14
CA HIS A 301 -6.62 0.58 -4.87
C HIS A 301 -7.66 1.13 -3.86
N GLU A 302 -8.89 1.46 -4.26
CA GLU A 302 -9.86 2.05 -3.34
C GLU A 302 -10.65 0.95 -2.62
N HIS A 303 -10.44 0.83 -1.30
CA HIS A 303 -11.00 -0.24 -0.47
C HIS A 303 -12.51 -0.17 -0.25
N GLU A 304 -13.11 1.00 -0.50
CA GLU A 304 -14.56 1.21 -0.51
C GLU A 304 -15.21 0.42 -1.65
N CYS A 305 -16.10 -0.52 -1.34
CA CYS A 305 -16.81 -1.29 -2.35
C CYS A 305 -17.96 -0.46 -2.97
N LYS A 306 -17.87 -0.17 -4.27
CA LYS A 306 -18.97 0.42 -5.05
C LYS A 306 -19.45 -0.61 -6.08
N PRO A 307 -20.54 -1.36 -5.78
CA PRO A 307 -20.91 -2.53 -6.58
C PRO A 307 -21.48 -2.18 -7.95
N ASP A 308 -22.07 -0.99 -8.10
CA ASP A 308 -22.66 -0.52 -9.36
C ASP A 308 -21.60 0.22 -10.21
N PRO A 309 -21.30 -0.23 -11.45
CA PRO A 309 -20.41 0.48 -12.35
C PRO A 309 -20.90 1.91 -12.64
N GLN A 310 -19.97 2.87 -12.58
CA GLN A 310 -20.26 4.29 -12.70
C GLN A 310 -19.89 4.79 -14.10
N TYR A 311 -20.84 5.35 -14.85
CA TYR A 311 -20.60 5.87 -16.19
C TYR A 311 -19.95 7.26 -16.15
N VAL A 312 -18.82 7.41 -16.84
CA VAL A 312 -18.10 8.67 -17.03
C VAL A 312 -18.23 9.09 -18.49
N ALA A 313 -18.96 10.18 -18.74
CA ALA A 313 -19.11 10.72 -20.08
C ALA A 313 -17.85 11.45 -20.57
N SER A 314 -17.51 11.25 -21.84
CA SER A 314 -16.47 12.00 -22.57
C SER A 314 -16.85 13.46 -22.79
N SER A 315 -18.08 13.68 -23.26
CA SER A 315 -18.51 14.90 -23.90
C SER A 315 -20.03 15.10 -23.78
N GLU A 316 -20.59 16.14 -24.40
CA GLU A 316 -22.05 16.30 -24.53
C GLU A 316 -22.67 15.29 -25.53
N ALA A 317 -21.87 14.48 -26.24
CA ALA A 317 -22.37 13.46 -27.15
C ALA A 317 -22.78 12.18 -26.39
N VAL A 318 -24.01 11.72 -26.64
CA VAL A 318 -24.57 10.53 -26.00
C VAL A 318 -23.87 9.26 -26.52
N GLY A 319 -23.35 8.44 -25.60
CA GLY A 319 -22.70 7.16 -25.93
C GLY A 319 -21.17 7.19 -26.02
N ASP A 320 -20.57 8.35 -25.81
CA ASP A 320 -19.12 8.54 -25.80
C ASP A 320 -18.63 8.62 -24.34
N GLY A 321 -17.93 7.59 -23.85
CA GLY A 321 -17.53 7.45 -22.45
C GLY A 321 -17.40 6.00 -21.99
N PHE A 322 -16.95 5.80 -20.75
CA PHE A 322 -16.59 4.48 -20.20
C PHE A 322 -17.22 4.24 -18.82
N TYR A 323 -17.28 2.98 -18.40
CA TYR A 323 -17.67 2.63 -17.03
C TYR A 323 -16.47 2.48 -16.11
N ILE A 324 -16.61 2.86 -14.83
CA ILE A 324 -15.68 2.54 -13.75
C ILE A 324 -16.35 1.56 -12.79
N LEU A 325 -15.77 0.37 -12.66
CA LEU A 325 -16.02 -0.52 -11.53
C LEU A 325 -14.94 -0.28 -10.46
N GLN A 326 -15.37 -0.06 -9.21
CA GLN A 326 -14.48 0.07 -8.05
C GLN A 326 -14.82 -1.07 -7.07
N PRO A 327 -14.18 -2.25 -7.20
CA PRO A 327 -14.61 -3.46 -6.49
C PRO A 327 -14.55 -3.35 -4.97
N GLY A 328 -13.63 -2.53 -4.42
CA GLY A 328 -13.29 -2.56 -3.01
C GLY A 328 -12.37 -3.72 -2.65
N SER A 329 -11.70 -3.62 -1.50
CA SER A 329 -10.84 -4.69 -0.97
C SER A 329 -11.66 -5.86 -0.45
N THR A 330 -11.09 -7.06 -0.40
CA THR A 330 -11.78 -8.24 0.14
C THR A 330 -11.66 -8.38 1.65
N VAL A 331 -10.70 -7.71 2.30
CA VAL A 331 -10.55 -7.63 3.76
C VAL A 331 -10.61 -6.16 4.21
N ALA A 332 -10.98 -5.88 5.46
CA ALA A 332 -10.93 -4.52 6.01
C ALA A 332 -9.52 -4.23 6.57
N THR A 333 -8.79 -3.30 5.96
CA THR A 333 -7.42 -2.95 6.39
C THR A 333 -7.38 -1.78 7.38
N SER A 334 -8.34 -0.86 7.28
CA SER A 334 -8.53 0.30 8.17
C SER A 334 -9.90 0.28 8.83
N LEU A 335 -9.99 0.89 10.01
CA LEU A 335 -11.25 1.00 10.77
C LEU A 335 -12.03 2.26 10.37
N THR A 336 -12.58 2.27 9.14
CA THR A 336 -13.34 3.39 8.53
C THR A 336 -14.76 2.97 8.15
N ALA A 337 -15.65 3.93 7.89
CA ALA A 337 -17.04 3.60 7.53
C ALA A 337 -17.15 3.02 6.11
N GLU A 338 -16.25 3.45 5.24
CA GLU A 338 -16.12 3.07 3.84
C GLU A 338 -15.68 1.60 3.69
N GLU A 339 -14.81 1.11 4.58
CA GLU A 339 -14.40 -0.31 4.61
C GLU A 339 -15.38 -1.23 5.36
N ALA A 340 -16.36 -0.66 6.08
CA ALA A 340 -17.43 -1.41 6.73
C ALA A 340 -18.60 -1.79 5.78
N LEU A 341 -18.53 -1.35 4.51
CA LEU A 341 -19.48 -1.74 3.47
C LEU A 341 -19.37 -3.24 3.13
N GLN A 342 -20.42 -3.80 2.55
CA GLN A 342 -20.39 -5.19 2.06
C GLN A 342 -19.34 -5.33 0.96
N LYS A 343 -18.35 -6.20 1.19
CA LYS A 343 -17.30 -6.53 0.22
C LYS A 343 -17.82 -7.60 -0.76
N ASN A 344 -17.43 -7.49 -2.02
CA ASN A 344 -17.93 -8.34 -3.11
C ASN A 344 -16.77 -8.81 -4.01
N ALA A 345 -16.91 -9.99 -4.60
CA ALA A 345 -16.24 -10.33 -5.86
C ALA A 345 -17.22 -10.05 -7.01
N PHE A 346 -16.73 -9.91 -8.25
CA PHE A 346 -17.56 -9.52 -9.38
C PHE A 346 -17.43 -10.50 -10.55
N VAL A 347 -18.54 -11.07 -11.02
CA VAL A 347 -18.55 -11.81 -12.29
C VAL A 347 -18.90 -10.87 -13.42
N ILE A 348 -17.92 -10.58 -14.27
CA ILE A 348 -18.11 -9.82 -15.50
C ILE A 348 -18.32 -10.78 -16.64
N LYS A 349 -19.43 -10.63 -17.37
CA LYS A 349 -19.66 -11.30 -18.65
C LYS A 349 -19.42 -10.31 -19.78
N ILE A 350 -18.77 -10.73 -20.86
CA ILE A 350 -18.52 -9.90 -22.07
C ILE A 350 -18.96 -10.71 -23.30
N LYS A 351 -19.74 -10.10 -24.19
CA LYS A 351 -20.11 -10.65 -25.51
C LYS A 351 -20.05 -9.53 -26.56
N GLY A 352 -19.19 -9.67 -27.57
CA GLY A 352 -18.82 -8.57 -28.46
C GLY A 352 -18.31 -7.37 -27.65
N ARG A 353 -18.85 -6.17 -27.92
CA ARG A 353 -18.58 -4.95 -27.13
C ARG A 353 -19.46 -4.75 -25.89
N LYS A 354 -20.38 -5.68 -25.58
CA LYS A 354 -21.32 -5.51 -24.46
C LYS A 354 -20.89 -6.31 -23.24
N PHE A 355 -21.08 -5.73 -22.05
CA PHE A 355 -20.77 -6.39 -20.78
C PHE A 355 -21.92 -6.31 -19.78
N ALA A 356 -21.92 -7.24 -18.82
CA ALA A 356 -22.78 -7.22 -17.64
C ALA A 356 -21.92 -7.49 -16.39
N SER A 357 -22.17 -6.78 -15.29
CA SER A 357 -21.42 -6.91 -14.03
C SER A 357 -22.31 -7.48 -12.91
N LYS A 358 -21.96 -8.69 -12.47
CA LYS A 358 -22.47 -9.52 -11.36
C LYS A 358 -21.82 -9.31 -9.99
N PRO A 359 -22.23 -8.43 -9.04
CA PRO A 359 -21.67 -8.48 -7.68
C PRO A 359 -22.07 -9.79 -6.96
N ILE A 360 -21.10 -10.41 -6.29
CA ILE A 360 -21.26 -11.60 -5.45
C ILE A 360 -20.76 -11.26 -4.04
N PRO A 361 -21.66 -11.12 -3.04
CA PRO A 361 -21.28 -10.81 -1.67
C PRO A 361 -20.40 -11.89 -1.03
N LEU A 362 -19.25 -11.48 -0.50
CA LEU A 362 -18.33 -12.34 0.23
C LEU A 362 -18.90 -12.65 1.63
N GLN A 363 -18.87 -13.93 2.02
CA GLN A 363 -19.49 -14.46 3.24
C GLN A 363 -18.48 -14.85 4.33
N THR A 364 -17.17 -14.86 4.03
CA THR A 364 -16.10 -15.11 5.02
C THR A 364 -15.56 -13.83 5.65
N VAL A 365 -15.85 -12.66 5.07
CA VAL A 365 -15.43 -11.34 5.57
C VAL A 365 -15.96 -11.09 6.97
N ARG A 366 -15.08 -10.73 7.91
CA ARG A 366 -15.45 -10.36 9.28
C ARG A 366 -16.37 -9.14 9.30
N GLN A 367 -17.39 -9.15 10.17
CA GLN A 367 -18.30 -8.02 10.30
C GLN A 367 -17.54 -6.81 10.86
N MET A 368 -17.81 -5.62 10.32
CA MET A 368 -17.29 -4.37 10.85
C MET A 368 -18.43 -3.39 11.11
N VAL A 369 -18.41 -2.73 12.26
CA VAL A 369 -19.38 -1.67 12.60
C VAL A 369 -18.63 -0.44 13.08
N CYS A 370 -18.74 0.62 12.29
CA CYS A 370 -18.27 1.97 12.63
C CYS A 370 -19.46 2.84 13.05
N ASP A 371 -19.26 3.70 14.06
CA ASP A 371 -20.24 4.69 14.49
C ASP A 371 -19.55 5.86 15.21
N GLU A 372 -20.26 6.98 15.39
CA GLU A 372 -19.76 8.17 16.07
C GLU A 372 -20.63 8.54 17.29
N LEU A 373 -19.99 8.99 18.37
CA LEU A 373 -20.66 9.46 19.58
C LEU A 373 -20.21 10.89 19.88
N LEU A 374 -21.11 11.86 19.74
CA LEU A 374 -20.88 13.25 20.13
C LEU A 374 -21.24 13.45 21.61
N LEU A 375 -20.30 13.98 22.39
CA LEU A 375 -20.50 14.41 23.77
C LEU A 375 -20.44 15.95 23.79
N ASP A 376 -21.60 16.62 23.77
CA ASP A 376 -21.71 18.10 23.72
C ASP A 376 -22.12 18.73 25.06
N LYS A 377 -22.94 18.04 25.87
CA LYS A 377 -23.54 18.55 27.12
C LYS A 377 -23.33 17.58 28.27
N ILE A 378 -23.12 18.12 29.48
CA ILE A 378 -23.04 17.32 30.71
C ILE A 378 -24.43 17.26 31.38
N PRO A 379 -24.92 16.06 31.81
CA PRO A 379 -26.23 15.91 32.45
C PRO A 379 -26.45 16.87 33.64
N PRO A 380 -27.62 17.51 33.77
CA PRO A 380 -27.97 18.32 34.94
C PRO A 380 -27.82 17.50 36.23
N GLY A 381 -27.11 18.05 37.21
CA GLY A 381 -26.84 17.38 38.49
C GLY A 381 -25.56 16.54 38.54
N SER A 382 -24.87 16.32 37.42
CA SER A 382 -23.57 15.62 37.37
C SER A 382 -22.40 16.51 36.94
N ARG A 383 -22.55 17.83 37.12
CA ARG A 383 -21.50 18.81 36.79
C ARG A 383 -20.28 18.61 37.71
N PRO A 384 -19.06 18.51 37.17
CA PRO A 384 -17.86 18.25 37.95
C PRO A 384 -17.49 19.47 38.83
N VAL A 385 -16.74 19.25 39.91
CA VAL A 385 -16.35 20.32 40.85
C VAL A 385 -15.36 21.28 40.20
N THR A 386 -14.54 20.76 39.29
CA THR A 386 -13.63 21.54 38.43
C THR A 386 -13.94 21.29 36.95
N LYS A 387 -13.67 22.27 36.07
CA LYS A 387 -13.93 22.14 34.62
C LYS A 387 -13.13 21.03 33.92
N SER A 388 -12.07 20.53 34.54
CA SER A 388 -11.17 19.50 34.02
C SER A 388 -11.46 18.09 34.55
N GLU A 389 -12.20 17.98 35.66
CA GLU A 389 -12.59 16.72 36.28
C GLU A 389 -13.68 16.01 35.44
N ARG A 390 -13.62 14.68 35.40
CA ARG A 390 -14.57 13.85 34.66
C ARG A 390 -15.91 13.74 35.41
N PRO A 391 -17.04 14.08 34.78
CA PRO A 391 -18.38 13.90 35.34
C PRO A 391 -18.63 12.47 35.82
N LYS A 392 -19.22 12.33 37.02
CA LYS A 392 -19.60 11.05 37.63
C LYS A 392 -21.08 11.01 37.95
N THR A 393 -21.67 9.82 37.86
CA THR A 393 -22.97 9.51 38.45
C THR A 393 -22.89 9.47 39.98
N ARG A 394 -24.05 9.38 40.65
CA ARG A 394 -24.14 9.22 42.11
C ARG A 394 -23.40 7.97 42.62
N ASP A 395 -23.33 6.92 41.81
CA ASP A 395 -22.63 5.66 42.12
C ASP A 395 -21.11 5.74 41.87
N GLY A 396 -20.58 6.90 41.47
CA GLY A 396 -19.16 7.13 41.22
C GLY A 396 -18.64 6.69 39.84
N ARG A 397 -19.48 6.11 38.98
CA ARG A 397 -19.14 5.74 37.60
C ARG A 397 -19.05 6.97 36.69
N TYR A 398 -18.11 6.99 35.76
CA TYR A 398 -17.93 8.13 34.84
C TYR A 398 -18.98 8.12 33.72
N ILE A 399 -19.54 9.29 33.39
CA ILE A 399 -20.69 9.40 32.46
C ILE A 399 -20.29 9.17 31.00
N ASP A 400 -19.10 9.66 30.60
CA ASP A 400 -18.49 9.37 29.29
C ASP A 400 -18.26 7.87 29.09
N GLU A 401 -17.73 7.16 30.09
CA GLU A 401 -17.56 5.70 30.03
C GLU A 401 -18.91 4.97 29.93
N ILE A 402 -19.95 5.40 30.64
CA ILE A 402 -21.28 4.80 30.51
C ILE A 402 -21.86 5.02 29.10
N ALA A 403 -21.80 6.25 28.57
CA ALA A 403 -22.30 6.55 27.22
C ALA A 403 -21.56 5.73 26.14
N ILE A 404 -20.23 5.59 26.29
CA ILE A 404 -19.41 4.72 25.44
C ILE A 404 -19.84 3.25 25.58
N GLU A 405 -19.98 2.72 26.81
CA GLU A 405 -20.37 1.32 27.06
C GLU A 405 -21.75 0.97 26.47
N VAL A 406 -22.73 1.87 26.59
CA VAL A 406 -24.07 1.70 25.99
C VAL A 406 -23.95 1.64 24.46
N LYS A 407 -23.22 2.58 23.86
CA LYS A 407 -23.07 2.62 22.40
C LYS A 407 -22.27 1.43 21.86
N LEU A 408 -21.23 0.97 22.57
CA LEU A 408 -20.50 -0.24 22.21
C LEU A 408 -21.39 -1.49 22.29
N LYS A 409 -22.24 -1.63 23.31
CA LYS A 409 -23.20 -2.75 23.39
C LYS A 409 -24.19 -2.76 22.23
N GLU A 410 -24.72 -1.60 21.84
CA GLU A 410 -25.58 -1.44 20.66
C GLU A 410 -24.86 -1.90 19.37
N MET A 411 -23.63 -1.43 19.15
CA MET A 411 -22.82 -1.77 17.97
C MET A 411 -22.46 -3.26 17.92
N ILE A 412 -22.08 -3.86 19.05
CA ILE A 412 -21.79 -5.29 19.17
C ILE A 412 -23.05 -6.11 18.88
N ALA A 413 -24.18 -5.79 19.49
CA ALA A 413 -25.45 -6.48 19.24
C ALA A 413 -25.86 -6.40 17.75
N LYS A 414 -25.69 -5.23 17.12
CA LYS A 414 -25.91 -5.02 15.67
C LYS A 414 -24.97 -5.87 14.80
N ALA A 415 -23.71 -6.04 15.19
CA ALA A 415 -22.76 -6.89 14.49
C ALA A 415 -23.11 -8.37 14.63
N THR A 416 -23.35 -8.85 15.85
CA THR A 416 -23.73 -10.24 16.14
C THR A 416 -25.05 -10.63 15.47
N ALA A 417 -26.06 -9.75 15.47
CA ALA A 417 -27.35 -10.00 14.82
C ALA A 417 -27.27 -10.08 13.28
N LYS A 418 -26.25 -9.49 12.67
CA LYS A 418 -26.01 -9.52 11.22
C LYS A 418 -24.98 -10.56 10.77
N ARG A 419 -24.44 -11.36 11.70
CA ARG A 419 -23.42 -12.37 11.38
C ARG A 419 -23.97 -13.47 10.47
N GLY A 420 -23.37 -13.61 9.29
CA GLY A 420 -23.55 -14.75 8.39
C GLY A 420 -22.85 -16.02 8.89
N PRO A 421 -23.24 -17.21 8.40
CA PRO A 421 -22.76 -18.49 8.92
C PRO A 421 -21.28 -18.77 8.65
N ARG A 422 -20.73 -18.26 7.53
CA ARG A 422 -19.31 -18.41 7.16
C ARG A 422 -18.39 -17.35 7.77
N GLN A 423 -18.93 -16.29 8.36
CA GLN A 423 -18.11 -15.20 8.91
C GLN A 423 -17.52 -15.56 10.28
N PRO A 424 -16.35 -15.02 10.65
CA PRO A 424 -15.80 -15.11 12.00
C PRO A 424 -16.78 -14.67 13.11
N GLU A 425 -16.54 -15.13 14.34
CA GLU A 425 -17.42 -14.90 15.49
C GLU A 425 -17.27 -13.49 16.09
N LEU A 426 -16.04 -13.05 16.30
CA LEU A 426 -15.73 -11.77 16.95
C LEU A 426 -15.70 -10.64 15.89
N PRO A 427 -16.58 -9.62 15.96
CA PRO A 427 -16.63 -8.54 14.98
C PRO A 427 -15.53 -7.49 15.21
N LEU A 428 -15.31 -6.65 14.20
CA LEU A 428 -14.55 -5.41 14.31
C LEU A 428 -15.49 -4.26 14.70
N ILE A 429 -15.17 -3.53 15.76
CA ILE A 429 -15.99 -2.41 16.26
C ILE A 429 -15.13 -1.15 16.26
N ARG A 430 -15.66 -0.02 15.80
CA ARG A 430 -14.95 1.27 15.85
C ARG A 430 -15.89 2.41 16.21
N LEU A 431 -15.86 2.82 17.48
CA LEU A 431 -16.59 3.97 17.98
C LEU A 431 -15.68 5.20 18.03
N LYS A 432 -16.03 6.25 17.28
CA LYS A 432 -15.34 7.55 17.32
C LYS A 432 -16.08 8.51 18.25
N VAL A 433 -15.50 8.79 19.41
CA VAL A 433 -16.08 9.68 20.43
C VAL A 433 -15.53 11.09 20.25
N ILE A 434 -16.42 12.06 20.06
CA ILE A 434 -16.09 13.47 19.85
C ILE A 434 -16.49 14.24 21.10
N TYR A 435 -15.50 14.81 21.79
CA TYR A 435 -15.69 15.69 22.95
C TYR A 435 -15.81 17.13 22.46
N ASP A 436 -16.96 17.76 22.69
CA ASP A 436 -17.29 19.12 22.27
C ASP A 436 -18.04 19.86 23.41
N GLY A 437 -18.36 21.13 23.23
CA GLY A 437 -19.17 21.92 24.17
C GLY A 437 -18.67 21.86 25.62
N ASP A 438 -19.54 21.41 26.53
CA ASP A 438 -19.23 21.27 27.97
C ASP A 438 -18.08 20.27 28.24
N TRP A 439 -17.90 19.28 27.36
CA TRP A 439 -16.89 18.22 27.51
C TRP A 439 -15.50 18.62 27.00
N LEU A 440 -15.38 19.74 26.27
CA LEU A 440 -14.12 20.15 25.63
C LEU A 440 -12.96 20.29 26.63
N HIS A 441 -13.24 20.82 27.83
CA HIS A 441 -12.24 21.02 28.88
C HIS A 441 -12.05 19.81 29.82
N VAL A 442 -12.93 18.81 29.74
CA VAL A 442 -12.86 17.59 30.56
C VAL A 442 -11.68 16.72 30.11
N THR A 443 -11.03 16.04 31.06
CA THR A 443 -10.00 15.03 30.75
C THR A 443 -10.67 13.82 30.10
N PRO A 444 -10.32 13.39 28.88
CA PRO A 444 -11.04 12.28 28.24
C PRO A 444 -10.88 10.94 28.95
N ALA A 445 -11.83 10.03 28.72
CA ALA A 445 -11.69 8.63 29.12
C ALA A 445 -10.47 7.96 28.44
N ASN A 446 -9.95 6.89 29.04
CA ASN A 446 -8.88 6.09 28.42
C ASN A 446 -9.50 5.04 27.48
N ALA A 447 -9.38 5.26 26.17
CA ALA A 447 -9.92 4.40 25.13
C ALA A 447 -9.44 2.94 25.23
N LYS A 448 -8.11 2.71 25.31
CA LYS A 448 -7.53 1.36 25.43
C LYS A 448 -8.09 0.61 26.66
N ARG A 449 -8.23 1.30 27.80
CA ARG A 449 -8.79 0.71 29.05
C ARG A 449 -10.29 0.38 28.95
N ILE A 450 -11.05 1.12 28.15
CA ILE A 450 -12.42 0.71 27.84
C ILE A 450 -12.38 -0.53 26.95
N GLY A 451 -11.54 -0.50 25.91
CA GLY A 451 -11.35 -1.56 24.94
C GLY A 451 -11.02 -2.94 25.54
N LEU A 452 -10.06 -3.00 26.46
CA LEU A 452 -9.64 -4.25 27.14
C LEU A 452 -10.80 -4.99 27.86
N ARG A 453 -11.91 -4.33 28.19
CA ARG A 453 -13.10 -5.00 28.75
C ARG A 453 -13.86 -5.88 27.74
N TYR A 454 -13.49 -5.81 26.47
CA TYR A 454 -14.13 -6.50 25.34
C TYR A 454 -13.17 -7.45 24.59
N GLU A 455 -12.02 -7.79 25.17
CA GLU A 455 -10.97 -8.62 24.55
C GLU A 455 -11.49 -9.95 23.97
N ASN A 456 -12.44 -10.59 24.65
CA ASN A 456 -13.07 -11.85 24.22
C ASN A 456 -14.45 -11.64 23.55
N ILE A 457 -14.77 -10.41 23.14
CA ILE A 457 -16.07 -10.02 22.55
C ILE A 457 -15.90 -9.40 21.17
N VAL A 458 -14.77 -8.72 20.90
CA VAL A 458 -14.45 -8.09 19.61
C VAL A 458 -13.03 -8.43 19.17
N ALA A 459 -12.78 -8.45 17.86
CA ALA A 459 -11.48 -8.82 17.31
C ALA A 459 -10.40 -7.73 17.42
N ASN A 460 -10.78 -6.49 17.73
CA ASN A 460 -9.92 -5.31 17.75
C ASN A 460 -10.04 -4.50 19.06
N ALA A 461 -10.13 -5.18 20.20
CA ALA A 461 -10.44 -4.57 21.50
C ALA A 461 -9.60 -3.33 21.85
N VAL A 462 -8.29 -3.35 21.61
CA VAL A 462 -7.38 -2.21 21.87
C VAL A 462 -7.75 -0.96 21.05
N ASP A 463 -8.17 -1.15 19.80
CA ASP A 463 -8.43 -0.10 18.83
C ASP A 463 -9.93 0.27 18.69
N MET A 464 -10.81 -0.37 19.48
CA MET A 464 -12.25 -0.29 19.25
C MET A 464 -12.87 1.08 19.55
N VAL A 465 -12.18 1.93 20.32
CA VAL A 465 -12.59 3.30 20.63
C VAL A 465 -11.51 4.28 20.17
N SER A 466 -11.90 5.32 19.44
CA SER A 466 -11.07 6.49 19.14
C SER A 466 -11.69 7.70 19.81
N ILE A 467 -10.90 8.52 20.51
CA ILE A 467 -11.40 9.71 21.21
C ILE A 467 -10.71 10.95 20.65
N LYS A 468 -11.51 11.95 20.27
CA LYS A 468 -11.05 13.23 19.73
C LYS A 468 -11.73 14.39 20.45
N LYS A 469 -10.99 15.46 20.71
CA LYS A 469 -11.56 16.75 21.12
C LYS A 469 -11.78 17.65 19.90
N ASN A 470 -12.92 18.31 19.82
CA ASN A 470 -13.18 19.39 18.87
C ASN A 470 -12.57 20.72 19.37
N GLU A 471 -11.25 20.73 19.58
CA GLU A 471 -10.57 21.98 19.89
C GLU A 471 -10.62 22.90 18.65
N PRO A 472 -11.11 24.14 18.79
CA PRO A 472 -11.10 25.08 17.68
C PRO A 472 -9.65 25.36 17.32
N LYS A 473 -9.24 24.97 16.10
CA LYS A 473 -7.89 25.25 15.56
C LYS A 473 -7.67 26.76 15.60
N THR A 474 -7.02 27.23 16.67
CA THR A 474 -6.62 28.62 16.78
C THR A 474 -5.58 28.86 15.69
N LYS A 475 -5.98 29.57 14.64
CA LYS A 475 -5.03 30.14 13.68
C LYS A 475 -4.13 31.11 14.44
N ARG A 476 -3.04 30.58 15.01
CA ARG A 476 -1.94 31.39 15.53
C ARG A 476 -1.44 32.23 14.36
N ARG A 477 -1.80 33.52 14.35
CA ARG A 477 -1.03 34.51 13.61
C ARG A 477 0.36 34.49 14.24
N LYS A 478 1.32 33.79 13.60
CA LYS A 478 2.73 34.03 13.85
C LYS A 478 3.01 35.45 13.37
N GLU A 479 3.01 36.40 14.30
CA GLU A 479 3.86 37.58 14.16
C GLU A 479 5.31 37.09 14.23
N THR A 480 6.16 37.68 13.39
CA THR A 480 7.52 37.23 13.13
C THR A 480 8.44 37.38 14.34
N GLU A 481 9.09 36.29 14.75
CA GLU A 481 10.55 36.23 14.90
C GLU A 481 11.03 34.77 14.88
N GLY A 482 12.30 34.56 14.53
CA GLY A 482 12.76 33.31 13.90
C GLY A 482 12.81 32.07 14.82
N ASN A 483 12.11 31.01 14.40
CA ASN A 483 12.54 29.61 14.50
C ASN A 483 11.56 28.72 13.73
N ASP A 484 11.98 28.21 12.57
CA ASP A 484 11.15 27.36 11.71
C ASP A 484 11.24 25.89 12.10
N VAL A 485 10.25 25.47 12.89
CA VAL A 485 9.81 24.08 12.95
C VAL A 485 8.47 24.00 12.19
N PRO A 486 8.38 23.23 11.09
CA PRO A 486 7.12 23.04 10.39
C PRO A 486 6.12 22.25 11.25
N GLU A 487 4.99 22.88 11.61
CA GLU A 487 3.84 22.21 12.21
C GLU A 487 3.04 21.46 11.13
N ASP A 488 3.54 20.30 10.64
CA ASP A 488 2.75 19.44 9.74
C ASP A 488 3.01 17.93 9.95
N PHE A 489 2.52 17.41 11.08
CA PHE A 489 2.32 15.98 11.35
C PHE A 489 0.87 15.70 11.78
N GLY A 490 -0.07 16.52 11.31
CA GLY A 490 -1.45 16.58 11.81
C GLY A 490 -2.49 15.77 11.03
N ASN A 491 -2.10 15.09 9.94
CA ASN A 491 -2.98 14.27 9.11
C ASN A 491 -2.35 12.89 8.88
N VAL A 492 -3.19 11.86 8.89
CA VAL A 492 -2.79 10.45 8.85
C VAL A 492 -2.10 10.11 7.53
N VAL A 493 -0.78 9.96 7.59
CA VAL A 493 0.00 9.15 6.65
C VAL A 493 0.14 7.76 7.27
N SER A 494 0.20 6.73 6.40
CA SER A 494 0.51 5.35 6.75
C SER A 494 1.68 5.22 7.73
N VAL A 495 1.70 4.12 8.50
CA VAL A 495 2.60 3.82 9.63
C VAL A 495 4.08 3.98 9.25
N ALA A 496 4.59 5.20 9.35
CA ALA A 496 6.01 5.49 9.41
C ALA A 496 6.44 5.37 10.87
N ASN A 497 7.28 4.37 11.19
CA ASN A 497 7.84 4.20 12.53
C ASN A 497 8.39 5.54 13.04
N LEU A 498 8.22 5.82 14.34
CA LEU A 498 8.70 7.06 14.96
C LEU A 498 10.21 7.27 14.70
N GLN A 499 10.97 6.17 14.68
CA GLN A 499 12.36 6.10 14.23
C GLN A 499 12.60 6.71 12.83
N SER A 500 11.73 6.44 11.85
CA SER A 500 11.82 7.01 10.49
C SER A 500 11.62 8.53 10.51
N ILE A 501 10.60 9.02 11.22
CA ILE A 501 10.31 10.45 11.35
C ILE A 501 11.49 11.20 11.99
N ILE A 502 12.07 10.64 13.06
CA ILE A 502 13.22 11.23 13.76
C ILE A 502 14.48 11.19 12.89
N ASN A 503 14.71 10.09 12.19
CA ASN A 503 15.85 9.97 11.29
C ASN A 503 15.74 10.97 10.13
N ASP A 504 14.58 11.06 9.47
CA ASP A 504 14.32 12.00 8.38
C ASP A 504 14.52 13.46 8.83
N TYR A 505 13.94 13.85 9.97
CA TYR A 505 14.07 15.20 10.51
C TYR A 505 15.53 15.61 10.77
N PHE A 506 16.35 14.75 11.38
CA PHE A 506 17.73 15.08 11.72
C PHE A 506 18.73 14.86 10.57
N THR A 507 18.45 13.95 9.63
CA THR A 507 19.29 13.74 8.43
C THR A 507 19.16 14.90 7.43
N HIS A 508 17.98 15.54 7.34
CA HIS A 508 17.76 16.68 6.45
C HIS A 508 18.18 18.06 7.03
N LYS A 509 18.77 18.11 8.24
CA LYS A 509 19.32 19.36 8.79
C LYS A 509 20.69 19.72 8.19
N PRO A 510 21.08 21.02 8.18
CA PRO A 510 22.43 21.46 7.84
C PRO A 510 23.50 20.71 8.65
N LEU A 511 24.70 20.54 8.09
CA LEU A 511 25.76 19.72 8.71
C LEU A 511 26.11 20.17 10.13
N ASP A 512 25.97 21.44 10.49
CA ASP A 512 26.19 21.91 11.86
C ASP A 512 25.10 21.42 12.85
N ASP A 513 23.85 21.39 12.41
CA ASP A 513 22.64 21.12 13.22
C ASP A 513 22.32 19.63 13.42
N GLN A 514 22.88 18.72 12.61
CA GLN A 514 22.64 17.27 12.79
C GLN A 514 23.31 16.75 14.08
N MET A 515 22.88 15.60 14.58
CA MET A 515 23.44 15.05 15.84
C MET A 515 24.75 14.28 15.60
N THR A 516 25.81 14.61 16.35
CA THR A 516 27.14 13.97 16.24
C THR A 516 27.30 12.73 17.13
N VAL A 517 27.01 12.86 18.42
CA VAL A 517 27.28 11.80 19.42
C VAL A 517 26.09 10.85 19.60
N LEU A 518 24.90 11.41 19.83
CA LEU A 518 23.66 10.65 19.97
C LEU A 518 22.93 10.61 18.63
N LYS A 519 23.18 9.59 17.82
CA LYS A 519 22.70 9.55 16.42
C LYS A 519 21.19 9.22 16.36
N PRO A 520 20.45 9.69 15.33
CA PRO A 520 18.99 9.51 15.26
C PRO A 520 18.52 8.05 15.38
N PHE A 521 19.28 7.09 14.81
CA PHE A 521 19.02 5.66 14.97
C PHE A 521 19.01 5.19 16.45
N GLY A 522 19.90 5.74 17.28
CA GLY A 522 19.96 5.42 18.72
C GLY A 522 18.79 5.98 19.50
N ILE A 523 18.30 7.16 19.11
CA ILE A 523 17.12 7.80 19.67
C ILE A 523 15.86 7.03 19.29
N GLY A 524 15.72 6.69 18.00
CA GLY A 524 14.60 5.87 17.51
C GLY A 524 14.50 4.55 18.25
N LYS A 525 15.59 3.76 18.26
CA LYS A 525 15.62 2.46 18.97
C LYS A 525 15.28 2.59 20.46
N ALA A 526 15.71 3.66 21.12
CA ALA A 526 15.43 3.85 22.54
C ALA A 526 13.99 4.36 22.78
N LEU A 527 13.37 5.04 21.80
CA LEU A 527 11.95 5.42 21.84
C LEU A 527 11.01 4.26 21.50
N ASP A 528 11.42 3.34 20.63
CA ASP A 528 10.70 2.09 20.37
C ASP A 528 10.57 1.29 21.69
N GLN A 529 11.65 1.23 22.49
CA GLN A 529 11.63 0.65 23.85
C GLN A 529 10.79 1.44 24.87
N TYR A 530 10.47 2.71 24.61
CA TYR A 530 9.49 3.46 25.37
C TYR A 530 8.05 3.13 24.94
N SER A 531 7.82 2.67 23.71
CA SER A 531 6.53 2.10 23.31
C SER A 531 6.30 0.70 23.88
N GLU A 532 7.36 -0.12 24.03
CA GLU A 532 7.35 -1.42 24.73
C GLU A 532 7.00 -1.31 26.24
N ILE A 533 7.00 -0.11 26.83
CA ILE A 533 6.46 0.11 28.19
C ILE A 533 4.97 -0.27 28.26
N GLU A 534 4.22 -0.13 27.16
CA GLU A 534 2.82 -0.53 27.11
C GLU A 534 2.63 -2.06 27.11
N GLU A 535 3.69 -2.85 26.87
CA GLU A 535 3.70 -4.33 26.91
C GLU A 535 4.29 -4.88 28.23
N GLY A 536 4.18 -4.12 29.33
CA GLY A 536 4.58 -4.56 30.67
C GLY A 536 6.00 -4.18 31.09
N GLY A 537 6.74 -3.47 30.24
CA GLY A 537 7.97 -2.79 30.65
C GLY A 537 7.69 -1.70 31.70
N THR A 538 8.57 -1.54 32.69
CA THR A 538 8.48 -0.38 33.59
C THR A 538 9.21 0.82 33.00
N ALA A 539 8.71 2.04 33.23
CA ALA A 539 9.42 3.26 32.83
C ALA A 539 10.84 3.34 33.41
N ALA A 540 11.10 2.70 34.56
CA ALA A 540 12.44 2.57 35.14
C ALA A 540 13.36 1.65 34.32
N ALA A 541 12.84 0.58 33.70
CA ALA A 541 13.59 -0.29 32.81
C ALA A 541 13.91 0.39 31.48
N ALA A 542 12.93 1.08 30.87
CA ALA A 542 13.14 1.84 29.65
C ALA A 542 14.16 2.98 29.83
N ASN A 543 14.13 3.70 30.97
CA ASN A 543 15.18 4.67 31.32
C ASN A 543 16.58 4.03 31.38
N ARG A 544 16.73 2.90 32.09
CA ARG A 544 18.03 2.20 32.17
C ARG A 544 18.54 1.73 30.81
N ASN A 545 17.64 1.29 29.92
CA ASN A 545 17.98 0.86 28.56
C ASN A 545 18.35 2.06 27.66
N PHE A 546 17.65 3.19 27.79
CA PHE A 546 18.01 4.46 27.16
C PHE A 546 19.40 4.92 27.61
N ASP A 547 19.67 4.92 28.91
CA ASP A 547 20.97 5.27 29.48
C ASP A 547 22.08 4.34 28.97
N ALA A 548 21.82 3.02 28.88
CA ALA A 548 22.76 2.06 28.31
C ALA A 548 23.03 2.30 26.80
N SER A 549 21.99 2.61 26.02
CA SER A 549 22.13 2.98 24.60
C SER A 549 22.98 4.25 24.42
N LEU A 550 22.68 5.30 25.20
CA LEU A 550 23.41 6.56 25.22
C LEU A 550 24.88 6.35 25.62
N MET A 551 25.14 5.61 26.71
CA MET A 551 26.50 5.30 27.18
C MET A 551 27.28 4.48 26.16
N ASN A 552 26.65 3.54 25.45
CA ASN A 552 27.29 2.79 24.38
C ASN A 552 27.72 3.70 23.22
N GLN A 553 26.87 4.62 22.76
CA GLN A 553 27.24 5.57 21.70
C GLN A 553 28.36 6.52 22.14
N ILE A 554 28.30 7.06 23.36
CA ILE A 554 29.36 7.87 23.96
C ILE A 554 30.68 7.07 24.01
N ASN A 555 30.64 5.79 24.39
CA ASN A 555 31.83 4.95 24.47
C ASN A 555 32.43 4.60 23.11
N VAL A 556 31.61 4.42 22.06
CA VAL A 556 32.10 4.24 20.68
C VAL A 556 32.84 5.50 20.21
N VAL A 557 32.22 6.67 20.34
CA VAL A 557 32.86 7.96 19.98
C VAL A 557 34.14 8.18 20.79
N ARG A 558 34.11 7.95 22.10
CA ARG A 558 35.28 8.03 22.99
C ARG A 558 36.38 7.04 22.60
N SER A 559 36.04 5.84 22.11
CA SER A 559 37.03 4.86 21.63
C SER A 559 37.68 5.30 20.31
N MET A 560 36.90 5.90 19.40
CA MET A 560 37.41 6.46 18.14
C MET A 560 38.33 7.66 18.39
N LEU A 561 37.91 8.63 19.21
CA LEU A 561 38.74 9.78 19.59
C LEU A 561 40.05 9.36 20.28
N LYS A 562 40.03 8.31 21.11
CA LYS A 562 41.25 7.74 21.73
C LYS A 562 42.22 7.07 20.76
N LYS A 563 41.78 6.74 19.53
CA LYS A 563 42.63 6.15 18.48
C LYS A 563 43.18 7.20 17.51
N MET A 564 42.67 8.44 17.57
CA MET A 564 43.20 9.55 16.77
C MET A 564 44.53 10.03 17.37
N PRO A 565 45.52 10.40 16.53
CA PRO A 565 46.83 10.83 17.00
C PRO A 565 46.74 12.21 17.65
N LEU A 566 46.89 12.25 18.98
CA LEU A 566 46.90 13.49 19.75
C LEU A 566 48.32 14.08 19.80
N PRO A 567 48.47 15.42 19.70
CA PRO A 567 49.73 16.07 20.02
C PRO A 567 50.06 15.90 21.53
N PRO A 568 51.33 15.93 21.93
CA PRO A 568 51.70 15.98 23.35
C PRO A 568 51.06 17.22 24.00
N ILE A 569 50.50 17.03 25.19
CA ILE A 569 49.89 18.09 26.00
C ILE A 569 50.87 18.35 27.14
N ASP A 570 51.62 19.45 27.05
CA ASP A 570 52.71 19.75 27.98
C ASP A 570 52.30 20.78 29.05
N ASP A 571 51.30 21.65 28.77
CA ASP A 571 50.84 22.65 29.75
C ASP A 571 49.31 22.90 29.74
N ALA A 572 48.78 23.52 30.79
CA ALA A 572 47.35 23.73 31.00
C ALA A 572 46.69 24.69 29.98
N SER A 573 47.48 25.51 29.28
CA SER A 573 47.02 26.34 28.16
C SER A 573 46.60 25.52 26.94
N ASP A 574 47.13 24.30 26.79
CA ASP A 574 46.91 23.46 25.62
C ASP A 574 45.52 22.79 25.64
N LEU A 575 44.81 22.80 26.78
CA LEU A 575 43.45 22.26 26.89
C LEU A 575 42.45 22.91 25.92
N ASN A 576 42.60 24.21 25.62
CA ASN A 576 41.72 24.88 24.67
C ASN A 576 42.00 24.41 23.23
N GLY A 577 43.28 24.31 22.84
CA GLY A 577 43.66 23.75 21.53
C GLY A 577 43.28 22.28 21.38
N PHE A 578 43.34 21.51 22.48
CA PHE A 578 42.86 20.13 22.54
C PHE A 578 41.33 20.03 22.40
N HIS A 579 40.57 20.94 23.02
CA HIS A 579 39.12 21.01 22.83
C HIS A 579 38.75 21.34 21.38
N ASP A 580 39.40 22.34 20.77
CA ASP A 580 39.17 22.71 19.37
C ASP A 580 39.54 21.58 18.40
N LEU A 581 40.59 20.80 18.72
CA LEU A 581 40.96 19.60 17.97
C LEU A 581 39.87 18.51 18.07
N ILE A 582 39.33 18.24 19.26
CA ILE A 582 38.20 17.30 19.43
C ILE A 582 36.95 17.75 18.66
N VAL A 583 36.62 19.04 18.69
CA VAL A 583 35.48 19.60 17.93
C VAL A 583 35.68 19.38 16.44
N LYS A 584 36.90 19.63 15.93
CA LYS A 584 37.27 19.38 14.53
C LYS A 584 37.19 17.88 14.18
N ASP A 585 37.73 17.00 15.01
CA ASP A 585 37.74 15.55 14.77
C ASP A 585 36.32 14.96 14.77
N LEU A 586 35.43 15.47 15.63
CA LEU A 586 34.00 15.13 15.62
C LEU A 586 33.29 15.62 14.34
N TYR A 587 33.67 16.79 13.83
CA TYR A 587 33.12 17.35 12.59
C TYR A 587 33.61 16.58 11.35
N ASP A 588 34.89 16.22 11.27
CA ASP A 588 35.44 15.40 10.19
C ASP A 588 34.90 13.95 10.22
N MET A 589 34.65 13.38 11.42
CA MET A 589 33.93 12.11 11.58
C MET A 589 32.51 12.18 11.00
N LYS A 590 31.77 13.25 11.29
CA LYS A 590 30.41 13.51 10.77
C LYS A 590 30.41 13.63 9.25
N ARG A 591 31.37 14.39 8.70
CA ARG A 591 31.53 14.62 7.25
C ARG A 591 31.84 13.34 6.48
N THR A 592 32.79 12.54 6.97
CA THR A 592 33.18 11.27 6.31
C THR A 592 32.10 10.19 6.34
N GLU A 593 31.14 10.25 7.27
CA GLU A 593 29.96 9.39 7.25
C GLU A 593 28.92 9.85 6.21
N MET A 594 28.70 11.16 6.05
CA MET A 594 27.88 11.70 4.96
C MET A 594 28.42 11.29 3.58
N GLU A 595 29.72 11.45 3.35
CA GLU A 595 30.40 11.07 2.10
C GLU A 595 30.24 9.56 1.77
N LYS A 596 30.12 8.70 2.78
CA LYS A 596 29.85 7.25 2.61
C LYS A 596 28.39 6.90 2.37
N SER A 597 27.45 7.73 2.84
CA SER A 597 26.00 7.50 2.70
C SER A 597 25.40 8.07 1.41
N GLY A 598 26.06 9.03 0.76
CA GLY A 598 25.49 9.82 -0.33
C GLY A 598 25.79 9.37 -1.77
N ASN A 599 26.29 8.16 -2.03
CA ASN A 599 26.90 7.84 -3.34
C ASN A 599 26.40 6.55 -4.04
N PRO A 600 25.40 6.66 -4.93
CA PRO A 600 25.10 5.66 -5.95
C PRO A 600 25.54 6.12 -7.37
N ILE A 601 26.70 5.62 -7.80
CA ILE A 601 27.15 5.42 -9.20
C ILE A 601 27.36 6.68 -10.09
N SER A 602 28.63 7.04 -10.36
CA SER A 602 29.26 6.82 -11.69
C SER A 602 30.71 7.34 -11.79
N ALA A 603 31.66 6.48 -12.14
CA ALA A 603 32.87 6.81 -12.93
C ALA A 603 33.61 5.51 -13.32
N GLN A 604 33.86 5.28 -14.61
CA GLN A 604 34.71 4.20 -15.11
C GLN A 604 36.08 4.75 -15.52
N GLY A 605 37.15 4.01 -15.19
CA GLY A 605 38.35 3.92 -16.03
C GLY A 605 39.64 4.61 -15.55
N MET A 606 40.47 3.88 -14.81
CA MET A 606 41.92 3.66 -15.09
C MET A 606 42.46 2.53 -14.18
N GLU A 607 43.36 1.70 -14.71
CA GLU A 607 43.94 0.49 -14.08
C GLU A 607 45.35 0.74 -13.48
N GLU A 608 45.90 -0.31 -12.83
CA GLU A 608 47.21 -0.44 -12.13
C GLU A 608 47.25 0.31 -10.76
N ASP A 609 47.68 -0.25 -9.60
CA ASP A 609 48.42 -1.48 -9.25
C ASP A 609 47.87 -2.18 -7.94
N GLU A 610 48.57 -3.19 -7.38
CA GLU A 610 48.17 -4.03 -6.22
C GLU A 610 48.67 -3.55 -4.81
N ASP A 611 48.29 -4.31 -3.76
CA ASP A 611 48.77 -4.32 -2.34
C ASP A 611 48.41 -3.20 -1.35
N ASN A 612 47.37 -3.41 -0.52
CA ASN A 612 47.52 -3.72 0.93
C ASN A 612 46.14 -3.96 1.63
N ASP A 613 46.11 -4.84 2.64
CA ASP A 613 44.91 -5.26 3.39
C ASP A 613 44.29 -4.17 4.29
N SER A 614 42.95 -4.18 4.42
CA SER A 614 42.29 -4.09 5.74
C SER A 614 40.80 -4.43 5.70
N GLN A 615 40.48 -5.68 6.05
CA GLN A 615 39.13 -6.06 6.48
C GLN A 615 38.75 -5.30 7.77
N PHE A 616 37.64 -4.57 7.79
CA PHE A 616 36.90 -4.29 9.02
C PHE A 616 35.41 -3.99 8.75
N TYR A 617 34.57 -5.02 8.85
CA TYR A 617 33.33 -4.98 9.63
C TYR A 617 32.85 -6.41 9.91
N ILE A 618 32.95 -6.82 11.17
CA ILE A 618 32.46 -8.11 11.67
C ILE A 618 31.04 -7.92 12.19
N GLN A 619 30.12 -8.81 11.80
CA GLN A 619 28.79 -8.93 12.42
C GLN A 619 28.93 -9.46 13.85
N PRO A 620 28.24 -8.90 14.85
CA PRO A 620 28.06 -9.58 16.13
C PRO A 620 26.95 -10.65 15.99
N GLN A 621 27.33 -11.85 15.55
CA GLN A 621 26.63 -13.06 16.01
C GLN A 621 27.20 -13.42 17.39
N SER A 622 26.32 -13.63 18.38
CA SER A 622 26.71 -14.19 19.67
C SER A 622 25.70 -15.24 20.13
N SER A 623 25.76 -16.41 19.49
CA SER A 623 25.40 -17.66 20.16
C SER A 623 26.43 -17.93 21.26
N VAL A 624 26.05 -17.81 22.52
CA VAL A 624 26.94 -18.13 23.66
C VAL A 624 26.58 -19.51 24.19
N THR A 625 27.46 -20.48 23.93
CA THR A 625 27.49 -21.77 24.61
C THR A 625 28.34 -21.64 25.88
N ASN A 626 27.75 -21.89 27.05
CA ASN A 626 28.50 -22.01 28.31
C ASN A 626 29.40 -23.25 28.30
N TYR A 627 30.55 -23.14 28.95
CA TYR A 627 31.16 -24.23 29.72
C TYR A 627 31.65 -23.67 31.06
N ASN A 628 31.53 -24.50 32.09
CA ASN A 628 31.68 -24.13 33.50
C ASN A 628 33.15 -24.00 33.92
N ASP A 629 33.37 -23.36 35.06
CA ASP A 629 34.17 -23.97 36.14
C ASP A 629 33.52 -23.63 37.50
N ASP A 630 33.73 -24.48 38.50
CA ASP A 630 32.91 -24.59 39.72
C ASP A 630 33.35 -23.68 40.89
N GLU A 631 32.45 -23.40 41.86
CA GLU A 631 32.52 -23.91 43.26
C GLU A 631 31.48 -23.27 44.22
N ASP A 632 31.12 -24.04 45.26
CA ASP A 632 30.43 -23.72 46.53
C ASP A 632 28.91 -23.44 46.61
N ASP A 633 28.17 -24.55 46.79
CA ASP A 633 27.38 -24.94 48.00
C ASP A 633 26.24 -24.03 48.52
N ASP A 634 24.98 -24.50 48.43
CA ASP A 634 24.24 -24.97 49.63
C ASP A 634 22.91 -25.72 49.32
N GLN A 635 22.89 -27.01 49.67
CA GLN A 635 21.84 -27.77 50.37
C GLN A 635 20.32 -27.83 49.97
N PHE A 636 19.88 -29.11 49.83
CA PHE A 636 18.60 -29.77 50.20
C PHE A 636 17.42 -30.02 49.22
N MET A 637 17.19 -31.33 48.97
CA MET A 637 15.91 -32.10 48.99
C MET A 637 14.74 -31.73 48.04
N ASP A 638 13.94 -32.66 47.49
CA ASP A 638 13.98 -34.13 47.29
C ASP A 638 12.78 -34.50 46.37
N SER A 639 12.61 -35.78 46.01
CA SER A 639 11.41 -36.44 45.48
C SER A 639 11.01 -36.26 43.99
N ASP A 640 11.42 -37.25 43.21
CA ASP A 640 10.55 -38.31 42.63
C ASP A 640 10.00 -38.30 41.17
N GLU A 641 10.02 -39.54 40.65
CA GLU A 641 9.28 -40.16 39.52
C GLU A 641 9.69 -39.93 38.03
N ASP A 642 10.71 -40.73 37.65
CA ASP A 642 10.78 -41.63 36.47
C ASP A 642 9.42 -42.30 36.08
N PRO A 643 9.26 -43.06 34.94
CA PRO A 643 10.27 -43.50 33.94
C PRO A 643 9.81 -43.51 32.45
N ILE A 644 10.71 -43.97 31.54
CA ILE A 644 10.56 -45.11 30.59
C ILE A 644 11.42 -44.94 29.28
N ILE A 645 12.59 -45.62 29.26
CA ILE A 645 13.03 -46.68 28.29
C ILE A 645 12.82 -46.40 26.76
N ALA A 646 13.77 -46.53 25.80
CA ALA A 646 15.01 -47.34 25.73
C ALA A 646 16.06 -46.92 24.65
N LYS A 647 17.35 -47.16 24.96
CA LYS A 647 18.40 -47.89 24.20
C LYS A 647 18.84 -47.47 22.76
N SER A 648 20.09 -46.97 22.69
CA SER A 648 21.30 -47.55 22.00
C SER A 648 21.30 -47.83 20.47
N SER A 649 22.38 -47.74 19.69
CA SER A 649 23.84 -47.79 19.96
C SER A 649 24.73 -47.24 18.80
N LYS A 650 25.98 -46.86 19.10
CA LYS A 650 27.15 -46.71 18.16
C LYS A 650 27.84 -48.12 17.96
N PRO A 651 28.95 -48.36 17.18
CA PRO A 651 29.99 -47.42 16.67
C PRO A 651 30.78 -47.73 15.34
N SER A 652 31.55 -46.72 14.87
CA SER A 652 32.94 -46.76 14.27
C SER A 652 33.29 -47.62 13.02
N THR A 653 34.11 -47.17 12.05
CA THR A 653 35.60 -47.04 12.15
C THR A 653 36.30 -46.35 10.95
N SER A 654 37.22 -45.44 11.25
CA SER A 654 38.56 -45.10 10.66
C SER A 654 38.99 -45.22 9.15
N ARG A 655 39.56 -44.09 8.67
CA ARG A 655 40.92 -43.87 8.04
C ARG A 655 41.29 -44.29 6.59
N GLY A 656 41.85 -43.32 5.84
CA GLY A 656 43.01 -43.49 4.89
C GLY A 656 42.87 -42.79 3.52
N ARG A 657 43.34 -41.55 3.28
CA ARG A 657 44.69 -41.06 2.87
C ARG A 657 45.19 -41.39 1.43
N GLY A 658 45.41 -40.34 0.62
CA GLY A 658 46.37 -40.34 -0.53
C GLY A 658 45.88 -39.59 -1.79
N ARG A 659 46.70 -38.91 -2.61
CA ARG A 659 47.49 -37.66 -2.47
C ARG A 659 48.12 -37.33 -3.86
N GLY A 660 47.82 -36.16 -4.44
CA GLY A 660 48.61 -35.48 -5.50
C GLY A 660 48.39 -35.89 -6.98
N SER A 661 48.88 -35.16 -8.01
CA SER A 661 49.30 -33.73 -8.11
C SER A 661 49.63 -33.32 -9.57
N ARG A 662 49.46 -32.03 -9.94
CA ARG A 662 50.05 -31.29 -11.12
C ARG A 662 49.60 -31.70 -12.55
N GLY A 663 49.48 -30.82 -13.55
CA GLY A 663 49.53 -29.34 -13.62
C GLY A 663 49.94 -28.78 -15.01
N SER A 664 49.55 -27.53 -15.34
CA SER A 664 50.07 -26.65 -16.44
C SER A 664 49.94 -27.08 -17.93
N ALA A 665 49.90 -26.21 -18.97
CA ALA A 665 49.84 -24.73 -19.05
C ALA A 665 49.51 -24.18 -20.49
N THR A 666 48.89 -22.98 -20.53
CA THR A 666 49.08 -21.82 -21.46
C THR A 666 48.88 -21.82 -23.00
N ARG A 667 48.16 -20.77 -23.43
CA ARG A 667 48.42 -19.78 -24.54
C ARG A 667 47.99 -20.05 -26.01
N GLY A 668 47.30 -19.04 -26.58
CA GLY A 668 47.20 -18.78 -28.03
C GLY A 668 46.16 -17.69 -28.38
N THR A 669 46.55 -16.56 -28.98
CA THR A 669 45.69 -15.39 -29.29
C THR A 669 45.55 -15.15 -30.81
N THR A 670 44.47 -14.48 -31.27
CA THR A 670 44.52 -13.45 -32.35
C THR A 670 43.19 -12.70 -32.59
N ARG A 671 43.27 -11.52 -33.21
CA ARG A 671 42.19 -10.53 -33.47
C ARG A 671 41.50 -10.71 -34.83
N GLY A 672 40.29 -10.17 -34.99
CA GLY A 672 39.74 -9.76 -36.29
C GLY A 672 38.55 -8.78 -36.19
N LYS A 673 38.70 -7.55 -36.69
CA LYS A 673 37.60 -6.58 -36.94
C LYS A 673 37.29 -6.54 -38.43
N ALA A 674 36.02 -6.46 -38.82
CA ALA A 674 35.60 -5.90 -40.11
C ALA A 674 34.18 -5.32 -40.00
N ALA A 675 33.94 -4.17 -40.65
CA ALA A 675 32.63 -3.58 -40.84
C ALA A 675 32.42 -3.35 -42.34
N LYS A 676 31.21 -3.63 -42.85
CA LYS A 676 30.78 -3.10 -44.16
C LYS A 676 29.27 -3.12 -44.32
N SER A 677 28.73 -2.00 -44.77
CA SER A 677 27.35 -1.82 -45.21
C SER A 677 27.18 -2.27 -46.67
N THR A 678 26.01 -2.84 -47.01
CA THR A 678 25.38 -2.77 -48.35
C THR A 678 23.89 -3.16 -48.26
N SER A 679 23.10 -2.84 -49.29
CA SER A 679 21.65 -2.61 -49.19
C SER A 679 20.75 -3.53 -50.03
N ARG A 680 19.61 -3.96 -49.46
CA ARG A 680 18.32 -4.38 -50.10
C ARG A 680 18.36 -5.63 -51.02
N PRO A 681 17.21 -6.32 -51.31
CA PRO A 681 15.80 -5.91 -51.11
C PRO A 681 14.89 -6.88 -50.29
N HIS A 682 13.61 -6.52 -50.17
CA HIS A 682 12.48 -7.29 -49.59
C HIS A 682 12.29 -8.69 -50.20
N PRO A 683 11.64 -9.59 -49.43
CA PRO A 683 10.30 -10.06 -49.81
C PRO A 683 9.24 -9.72 -48.75
N ASP A 684 7.98 -9.96 -49.09
CA ASP A 684 6.80 -9.60 -48.28
C ASP A 684 6.58 -10.55 -47.08
N SER A 685 6.11 -9.97 -45.98
CA SER A 685 5.44 -10.67 -44.87
C SER A 685 4.42 -9.72 -44.27
N ASP A 686 3.17 -10.16 -44.15
CA ASP A 686 2.11 -9.40 -43.50
C ASP A 686 2.48 -9.13 -42.04
N ASP A 687 2.47 -7.86 -41.62
CA ASP A 687 2.90 -7.41 -40.30
C ASP A 687 1.73 -6.72 -39.58
N ASP A 688 1.14 -7.45 -38.63
CA ASP A 688 0.08 -6.96 -37.73
C ASP A 688 0.67 -5.98 -36.72
N GLY A 689 0.97 -4.76 -37.18
CA GLY A 689 1.50 -3.69 -36.33
C GLY A 689 0.52 -3.14 -35.29
N PHE A 690 0.88 -1.99 -34.71
CA PHE A 690 0.04 -1.20 -33.81
C PHE A 690 -0.06 0.24 -34.33
N ILE A 691 -1.23 0.89 -34.17
CA ILE A 691 -1.43 2.31 -34.53
C ILE A 691 -1.34 3.18 -33.26
N VAL A 692 -0.59 4.28 -33.36
CA VAL A 692 -0.60 5.37 -32.38
C VAL A 692 -1.57 6.46 -32.88
N ILE A 693 -2.56 6.82 -32.06
CA ILE A 693 -3.50 7.91 -32.33
C ILE A 693 -3.53 8.83 -31.11
N ASN A 694 -2.98 10.04 -31.24
CA ASN A 694 -3.11 11.09 -30.23
C ASN A 694 -4.41 11.88 -30.45
N ASP A 695 -5.52 11.38 -29.91
CA ASP A 695 -6.79 12.11 -29.88
C ASP A 695 -6.83 13.11 -28.71
N SER A 696 -5.93 14.11 -28.76
CA SER A 696 -6.04 15.34 -27.98
C SER A 696 -6.80 16.40 -28.80
N PRO A 697 -7.95 16.93 -28.33
CA PRO A 697 -8.73 17.90 -29.10
C PRO A 697 -7.97 19.21 -29.29
N SER A 698 -7.71 19.57 -30.56
CA SER A 698 -7.05 20.83 -30.91
C SER A 698 -7.86 22.06 -30.48
N PRO A 699 -7.26 23.06 -29.82
CA PRO A 699 -7.99 24.25 -29.39
C PRO A 699 -8.46 25.11 -30.60
N PRO A 700 -9.64 25.75 -30.50
CA PRO A 700 -10.20 26.52 -31.62
C PRO A 700 -9.36 27.78 -31.93
N PRO A 701 -9.26 28.18 -33.21
CA PRO A 701 -8.41 29.29 -33.63
C PRO A 701 -8.92 30.64 -33.10
N ALA A 702 -8.01 31.44 -32.53
CA ALA A 702 -8.33 32.74 -31.94
C ALA A 702 -8.97 33.71 -32.96
N SER A 703 -10.14 34.24 -32.61
CA SER A 703 -10.88 35.19 -33.46
C SER A 703 -10.13 36.52 -33.65
N ARG A 704 -9.88 36.89 -34.90
CA ARG A 704 -9.19 38.14 -35.27
C ARG A 704 -10.17 39.32 -35.19
N THR A 705 -10.21 40.04 -34.08
CA THR A 705 -10.87 41.36 -34.02
C THR A 705 -9.98 42.44 -34.63
N ALA A 706 -10.52 43.18 -35.60
CA ALA A 706 -9.76 44.18 -36.36
C ALA A 706 -10.16 45.62 -35.99
N ARG A 707 -9.13 46.43 -35.67
CA ARG A 707 -9.05 47.91 -35.82
C ARG A 707 -9.98 48.81 -34.97
N GLY A 708 -9.36 49.49 -34.01
CA GLY A 708 -9.71 50.85 -33.57
C GLY A 708 -8.45 51.74 -33.56
N ARG A 709 -8.53 52.98 -34.08
CA ARG A 709 -7.38 53.91 -34.23
C ARG A 709 -7.21 54.81 -32.99
N GLY A 710 -5.97 55.14 -32.58
CA GLY A 710 -5.70 56.17 -31.55
C GLY A 710 -4.23 56.63 -31.45
N ARG A 711 -3.92 57.84 -31.93
CA ARG A 711 -2.59 58.51 -31.99
C ARG A 711 -1.79 58.62 -30.67
N GLY A 712 -0.45 58.60 -30.76
CA GLY A 712 0.47 59.22 -29.77
C GLY A 712 1.91 58.65 -29.76
N LYS A 713 2.79 58.95 -30.74
CA LYS A 713 3.88 59.96 -30.71
C LYS A 713 5.14 59.62 -29.85
N THR A 714 6.31 59.54 -30.52
CA THR A 714 7.71 59.79 -30.04
C THR A 714 8.28 58.88 -28.92
N THR A 715 9.54 58.41 -28.90
CA THR A 715 10.78 58.64 -29.71
C THR A 715 11.84 57.56 -29.37
N THR A 716 12.77 57.22 -30.29
CA THR A 716 14.18 56.71 -30.07
C THR A 716 14.41 55.47 -29.17
N THR A 717 15.32 54.49 -29.40
CA THR A 717 16.45 54.30 -30.34
C THR A 717 16.92 52.82 -30.29
N SER A 718 17.48 52.29 -31.40
CA SER A 718 18.58 51.30 -31.54
C SER A 718 18.89 50.25 -30.42
N LYS A 719 19.24 48.98 -30.67
CA LYS A 719 20.04 48.36 -31.76
C LYS A 719 19.68 46.87 -31.97
N LYS A 720 20.05 46.34 -33.15
CA LYS A 720 20.14 44.89 -33.46
C LYS A 720 21.20 44.18 -32.59
N ARG A 721 21.00 42.88 -32.36
CA ARG A 721 21.97 41.82 -32.74
C ARG A 721 21.34 40.43 -32.68
N ASP A 722 21.15 39.80 -33.83
CA ASP A 722 21.16 38.34 -33.96
C ASP A 722 22.56 37.82 -33.66
N ILE A 723 22.67 36.72 -32.91
CA ILE A 723 23.77 35.76 -33.03
C ILE A 723 23.16 34.35 -32.89
N SER A 724 23.32 33.53 -33.92
CA SER A 724 22.97 32.12 -33.99
C SER A 724 24.05 31.23 -33.34
N PHE A 725 23.73 29.94 -33.14
CA PHE A 725 24.54 28.86 -32.53
C PHE A 725 24.64 28.89 -30.99
N PHE A 726 23.81 28.06 -30.33
CA PHE A 726 24.06 26.62 -30.28
C PHE A 726 22.75 25.85 -30.47
#